data_AF-A0A517XQN8-F1
#
_entry.id   AF-A0A517XQN8-F1
#
_cell.length_a   1.000
_cell.length_b   1.000
_cell.length_c   1.000
_cell.angle_alpha   90.00
_cell.angle_beta   90.00
_cell.angle_gamma   90.00
#
_symmetry.space_group_name_H-M   'P 1'
#
loop_
_entity.id
_entity.type
_entity.pdbx_description
1 polymer ?
#
loop_
_entity_poly.entity_id
_entity_poly.type
_entity_poly.pdbx_seq_one_letter_code
_entity_poly.pdbx_strand_id
1 'polypeptide(L)'
;MKAPLALGPLLLLTLAGPASAAYQGWAHAGSVVVLTTPDGADLPATATVRGFPLLIRLHKDFFDFAQTKTGGEDLRFSAADGTPLAYQIEEWDAAKGVASVWVRVPEIRGNARQEIKLHWGKADARSEASGKAVFNESNGFLSVWHMSGPVADDVGTLASKDTGTTPAAGVIGPARHFPGRKGVFGGDKIADYPTGSSPHTTEAWFRPETPNSFVLAWGNEHGQGKVVMHYRSPPHVRMECYFSGADVAGKSSIPRGEWVHVVHTYEKGNSRVYVNGALDGVTMTPSAPLAIKSPARLWLGGWYDNYTFTGDIDEVRVSKVARSAEWIRLQYENQKPFQTLVGPVVRPGRAFSVTPTQIAVAEGGRATVTAEIGGAEKLYWVLKRGGREQVVAVDRLAYTFDAGRVVGDQTATLQLKAVYPDSVKTKDIPVTITEAIPEPVFTLRAPATWDGRATIEVVAEVANLDAMRAAGAGELTTTWNAGDIAVIKEVAPGKLMLTRAQNSGPLTVTATVSNGGAPTTRTATIAVREPATDPWVRRVPAKEEKPEENQFYARDDGGEGTLHYNGTLDAPADAVFLRLYADDRLVKTETGAPAADKSYALSTRLRAGLVKYRVEFGTKTGNRETVRHAVGNLVCGDAFVITGQSNAVATDFGKDDPAFRSDWIRTFGTMSGNPKAAAAWGKAVHRGRDGETFQIGYWGMELGRRLVEEHKVPVCILNGAVGGTRIDQHQRRAADPEDLTTLYGRLLWRVKQAKLTHGIRAVLWHQGENDQGADGPTGGYGYETYRQYFIDLAAAWKQDFPNVRHYYVFQIWPKSCSMGINGSDNRLREVQRTLPTAFSNLSVMSTLGINPPGGCHFPAAGYAEFARLITPLVERDFYGKKSAVPITPPNLRGARYVAADEVVLEFDQPVRWDAALAGEFTMDGEKGKVASGAVAGNRLTLKLASPSQARHITYLDSKAWSQARLLRGANGLAALTFCEVPIEAPRP
;
A
#
# COMPACT_ATOMS: atom_id res chain seq x y z
N MET A 1 28.97 53.09 69.42
CA MET A 1 30.36 52.79 69.86
C MET A 1 31.01 51.80 68.88
N LYS A 2 32.06 52.28 68.20
CA LYS A 2 33.30 51.60 67.78
C LYS A 2 33.27 50.30 66.93
N ALA A 3 33.39 50.47 65.60
CA ALA A 3 34.47 50.07 64.63
C ALA A 3 35.21 48.71 64.77
N PRO A 4 35.87 48.13 63.71
CA PRO A 4 36.27 48.76 62.43
C PRO A 4 36.10 47.94 61.12
N LEU A 5 36.39 48.63 60.01
CA LEU A 5 36.65 48.13 58.64
C LEU A 5 37.86 47.20 58.56
N ALA A 6 37.83 46.27 57.59
CA ALA A 6 39.01 45.65 56.99
C ALA A 6 38.84 45.54 55.45
N LEU A 7 39.87 45.96 54.72
CA LEU A 7 40.03 45.94 53.26
C LEU A 7 40.45 44.55 52.75
N GLY A 8 40.03 44.21 51.52
CA GLY A 8 40.81 43.40 50.57
C GLY A 8 40.01 42.33 49.78
N PRO A 9 40.41 41.93 48.56
CA PRO A 9 41.14 42.62 47.50
C PRO A 9 40.32 42.79 46.20
N LEU A 10 40.72 43.78 45.41
CA LEU A 10 40.28 44.07 44.05
C LEU A 10 40.72 42.92 43.12
N LEU A 11 39.78 42.09 42.66
CA LEU A 11 40.03 41.10 41.62
C LEU A 11 40.03 41.82 40.26
N LEU A 12 41.19 41.79 39.59
CA LEU A 12 41.41 42.39 38.27
C LEU A 12 40.30 42.02 37.29
N LEU A 13 39.59 43.02 36.77
CA LEU A 13 39.00 42.94 35.44
C LEU A 13 40.16 42.78 34.45
N THR A 14 40.32 41.58 33.90
CA THR A 14 41.06 41.42 32.64
C THR A 14 40.28 42.15 31.56
N LEU A 15 40.78 43.32 31.19
CA LEU A 15 40.45 44.05 29.98
C LEU A 15 40.41 43.06 28.80
N ALA A 16 39.26 42.96 28.15
CA ALA A 16 39.15 42.35 26.84
C ALA A 16 40.13 43.06 25.91
N GLY A 17 41.21 42.37 25.54
CA GLY A 17 42.07 42.81 24.45
C GLY A 17 41.24 42.96 23.17
N PRO A 18 41.67 43.79 22.21
CA PRO A 18 40.94 43.96 20.97
C PRO A 18 40.71 42.61 20.28
N ALA A 19 39.44 42.32 19.93
CA ALA A 19 38.98 41.05 19.32
C ALA A 19 39.73 40.63 18.04
N SER A 20 40.55 41.52 17.46
CA SER A 20 41.46 41.27 16.34
C SER A 20 42.69 40.40 16.68
N ALA A 21 43.07 40.27 17.96
CA ALA A 21 44.28 39.53 18.36
C ALA A 21 44.10 37.99 18.38
N ALA A 22 42.87 37.47 18.47
CA ALA A 22 42.62 36.05 18.75
C ALA A 22 43.00 35.09 17.59
N TYR A 23 43.01 35.59 16.36
CA TYR A 23 43.35 34.82 15.16
C TYR A 23 44.67 35.24 14.51
N GLN A 24 45.53 35.97 15.24
CA GLN A 24 46.91 36.18 14.79
C GLN A 24 47.67 34.85 14.71
N GLY A 25 48.40 34.64 13.61
CA GLY A 25 49.18 33.41 13.37
C GLY A 25 48.43 32.26 12.69
N TRP A 26 47.17 32.46 12.30
CA TRP A 26 46.47 31.55 11.38
C TRP A 26 46.88 31.86 9.95
N ALA A 27 47.27 30.85 9.17
CA ALA A 27 47.84 31.04 7.83
C ALA A 27 46.80 31.49 6.79
N HIS A 28 45.54 31.10 7.00
CA HIS A 28 44.46 31.34 6.06
C HIS A 28 43.18 31.80 6.76
N ALA A 29 42.43 32.66 6.08
CA ALA A 29 41.10 33.10 6.51
C ALA A 29 40.18 33.28 5.29
N GLY A 30 38.89 33.14 5.52
CA GLY A 30 37.85 33.27 4.51
C GLY A 30 36.51 33.60 5.14
N SER A 31 35.51 33.90 4.32
CA SER A 31 34.18 34.28 4.80
C SER A 31 33.11 33.48 4.08
N VAL A 32 32.05 33.11 4.81
CA VAL A 32 30.77 32.68 4.22
C VAL A 32 29.71 33.69 4.61
N VAL A 33 28.68 33.83 3.78
CA VAL A 33 27.57 34.76 4.03
C VAL A 33 26.29 33.98 4.27
N VAL A 34 25.59 34.35 5.35
CA VAL A 34 24.22 33.93 5.64
C VAL A 34 23.28 34.91 4.95
N LEU A 35 22.46 34.40 4.04
CA LEU A 35 21.63 35.16 3.12
C LEU A 35 20.15 34.88 3.39
N THR A 36 19.51 35.76 4.14
CA THR A 36 18.07 35.68 4.45
C THR A 36 17.23 36.63 3.60
N THR A 37 17.85 37.34 2.65
CA THR A 37 17.19 38.16 1.62
C THR A 37 16.41 37.30 0.61
N PRO A 38 15.62 37.91 -0.30
CA PRO A 38 14.92 37.18 -1.38
C PRO A 38 15.83 36.35 -2.30
N ASP A 39 17.12 36.68 -2.39
CA ASP A 39 18.11 35.89 -3.14
C ASP A 39 18.65 34.65 -2.40
N GLY A 40 18.22 34.44 -1.15
CA GLY A 40 18.58 33.30 -0.30
C GLY A 40 17.34 32.65 0.32
N ALA A 41 17.31 32.50 1.64
CA ALA A 41 16.21 31.83 2.36
C ALA A 41 14.90 32.64 2.44
N ASP A 42 14.91 33.92 2.02
CA ASP A 42 13.74 34.81 1.95
C ASP A 42 12.92 34.86 3.26
N LEU A 43 13.60 35.19 4.36
CA LEU A 43 12.91 35.41 5.63
C LEU A 43 12.36 36.85 5.71
N PRO A 44 11.18 37.06 6.33
CA PRO A 44 10.65 38.40 6.57
C PRO A 44 11.64 39.29 7.33
N ALA A 45 11.70 40.58 7.00
CA ALA A 45 12.61 41.53 7.67
C ALA A 45 12.42 41.63 9.20
N THR A 46 11.24 41.25 9.71
CA THR A 46 10.92 41.20 11.14
C THR A 46 11.41 39.92 11.83
N ALA A 47 11.86 38.91 11.07
CA ALA A 47 12.32 37.65 11.64
C ALA A 47 13.64 37.84 12.39
N THR A 48 13.74 37.25 13.58
CA THR A 48 14.98 37.18 14.36
C THR A 48 15.07 35.82 15.02
N VAL A 49 16.14 35.07 14.74
CA VAL A 49 16.37 33.71 15.22
C VAL A 49 17.65 33.72 16.06
N ARG A 50 17.58 33.31 17.34
CA ARG A 50 18.72 33.42 18.28
C ARG A 50 19.34 32.07 18.63
N GLY A 51 20.67 32.00 18.68
CA GLY A 51 21.40 30.77 19.07
C GLY A 51 21.22 29.61 18.09
N PHE A 52 21.08 29.90 16.80
CA PHE A 52 20.78 28.94 15.75
C PHE A 52 22.02 28.10 15.38
N PRO A 53 21.93 26.75 15.36
CA PRO A 53 22.95 25.90 14.76
C PRO A 53 22.87 25.99 13.23
N LEU A 54 23.73 26.83 12.65
CA LEU A 54 23.85 27.02 11.21
C LEU A 54 24.71 25.91 10.61
N LEU A 55 24.19 25.17 9.64
CA LEU A 55 24.96 24.24 8.83
C LEU A 55 25.74 24.99 7.74
N ILE A 56 27.06 24.81 7.76
CA ILE A 56 27.99 25.26 6.72
C ILE A 56 28.53 24.03 6.03
N ARG A 57 28.40 23.99 4.69
CA ARG A 57 28.96 22.92 3.86
C ARG A 57 30.18 23.45 3.12
N LEU A 58 31.33 22.82 3.34
CA LEU A 58 32.58 23.14 2.64
C LEU A 58 32.76 22.19 1.46
N HIS A 59 33.27 22.73 0.36
CA HIS A 59 33.54 21.97 -0.86
C HIS A 59 34.87 22.41 -1.48
N LYS A 60 35.64 21.47 -2.05
CA LYS A 60 36.97 21.71 -2.64
C LYS A 60 37.03 22.79 -3.72
N ASP A 61 35.90 23.11 -4.33
CA ASP A 61 35.77 24.20 -5.30
C ASP A 61 36.13 25.57 -4.66
N PHE A 62 35.87 25.73 -3.36
CA PHE A 62 36.04 26.99 -2.63
C PHE A 62 36.88 26.88 -1.36
N PHE A 63 37.22 25.67 -0.91
CA PHE A 63 38.01 25.42 0.30
C PHE A 63 39.10 24.38 0.03
N ASP A 64 40.37 24.73 0.26
CA ASP A 64 41.49 23.81 0.01
C ASP A 64 41.77 22.95 1.25
N PHE A 65 41.31 21.71 1.22
CA PHE A 65 41.48 20.74 2.32
C PHE A 65 42.94 20.33 2.57
N ALA A 66 43.87 20.62 1.65
CA ALA A 66 45.30 20.39 1.89
C ALA A 66 45.92 21.44 2.84
N GLN A 67 45.23 22.56 3.07
CA GLN A 67 45.67 23.63 3.97
C GLN A 67 45.26 23.41 5.43
N THR A 68 44.54 22.32 5.71
CA THR A 68 44.09 21.94 7.06
C THR A 68 44.75 20.64 7.49
N LYS A 69 44.67 20.36 8.78
CA LYS A 69 44.94 19.03 9.33
C LYS A 69 43.89 18.01 8.85
N THR A 70 44.21 16.72 8.96
CA THR A 70 43.46 15.62 8.34
C THR A 70 42.00 15.52 8.76
N GLY A 71 41.64 16.00 9.96
CA GLY A 71 40.27 16.03 10.47
C GLY A 71 39.70 17.44 10.68
N GLY A 72 40.34 18.47 10.11
CA GLY A 72 39.92 19.87 10.29
C GLY A 72 40.15 20.41 11.71
N GLU A 73 41.09 19.84 12.47
CA GLU A 73 41.36 20.20 13.87
C GLU A 73 41.80 21.67 14.04
N ASP A 74 42.43 22.21 13.00
CA ASP A 74 42.80 23.61 12.85
C ASP A 74 41.77 24.37 12.01
N LEU A 75 40.49 24.25 12.34
CA LEU A 75 39.42 25.10 11.80
C LEU A 75 38.80 25.94 12.93
N ARG A 76 38.50 27.22 12.69
CA ARG A 76 37.77 28.09 13.62
C ARG A 76 36.74 28.94 12.91
N PHE A 77 35.71 29.33 13.65
CA PHE A 77 34.67 30.25 13.17
C PHE A 77 34.57 31.47 14.08
N SER A 78 34.34 32.63 13.49
CA SER A 78 34.05 33.85 14.25
C SER A 78 32.96 34.69 13.59
N ALA A 79 32.28 35.51 14.39
CA ALA A 79 31.48 36.60 13.86
C ALA A 79 32.37 37.63 13.13
N ALA A 80 31.75 38.56 12.39
CA ALA A 80 32.45 39.59 11.63
C ALA A 80 33.40 40.44 12.50
N ASP A 81 33.03 40.67 13.76
CA ASP A 81 33.81 41.44 14.76
C ASP A 81 34.95 40.65 15.42
N GLY A 82 35.14 39.37 15.06
CA GLY A 82 36.16 38.49 15.61
C GLY A 82 35.71 37.64 16.80
N THR A 83 34.46 37.79 17.27
CA THR A 83 33.94 36.97 18.38
C THR A 83 33.94 35.49 18.00
N PRO A 84 34.60 34.59 18.76
CA PRO A 84 34.61 33.15 18.46
C PRO A 84 33.21 32.52 18.51
N LEU A 85 32.96 31.59 17.59
CA LEU A 85 31.72 30.82 17.50
C LEU A 85 31.97 29.35 17.76
N ALA A 86 31.16 28.74 18.61
CA ALA A 86 31.19 27.30 18.83
C ALA A 86 30.78 26.56 17.55
N TYR A 87 31.46 25.45 17.27
CA TYR A 87 31.21 24.64 16.08
C TYR A 87 31.35 23.15 16.36
N GLN A 88 30.80 22.32 15.47
CA GLN A 88 30.90 20.87 15.45
C GLN A 88 31.14 20.43 14.02
N ILE A 89 32.13 19.58 13.80
CA ILE A 89 32.35 18.92 12.52
C ILE A 89 31.56 17.61 12.56
N GLU A 90 30.51 17.51 11.73
CA GLU A 90 29.70 16.29 11.60
C GLU A 90 30.33 15.33 10.59
N GLU A 91 30.72 15.86 9.43
CA GLU A 91 31.38 15.10 8.37
C GLU A 91 32.65 15.85 7.91
N TRP A 92 33.73 15.09 7.75
CA TRP A 92 34.97 15.57 7.15
C TRP A 92 35.56 14.49 6.24
N ASP A 93 35.48 14.71 4.93
CA ASP A 93 36.05 13.82 3.92
C ASP A 93 36.93 14.65 2.96
N ALA A 94 38.19 14.85 3.37
CA ALA A 94 39.17 15.59 2.57
C ALA A 94 39.47 14.93 1.21
N ALA A 95 39.31 13.59 1.11
CA ALA A 95 39.55 12.87 -0.14
C ALA A 95 38.45 13.16 -1.18
N LYS A 96 37.18 13.21 -0.73
CA LYS A 96 36.07 13.68 -1.58
C LYS A 96 36.06 15.21 -1.70
N GLY A 97 36.69 15.91 -0.76
CA GLY A 97 36.75 17.37 -0.69
C GLY A 97 35.43 17.98 -0.20
N VAL A 98 34.81 17.36 0.79
CA VAL A 98 33.54 17.80 1.39
C VAL A 98 33.63 17.80 2.92
N ALA A 99 32.92 18.74 3.55
CA ALA A 99 32.68 18.73 4.99
C ALA A 99 31.34 19.39 5.34
N SER A 100 30.72 18.91 6.41
CA SER A 100 29.50 19.45 7.00
C SER A 100 29.80 19.89 8.44
N VAL A 101 29.63 21.19 8.71
CA VAL A 101 30.01 21.81 9.98
C VAL A 101 28.85 22.62 10.53
N TRP A 102 28.43 22.32 11.76
CA TRP A 102 27.44 23.11 12.48
C TRP A 102 28.13 24.24 13.24
N VAL A 103 27.64 25.46 13.13
CA VAL A 103 28.16 26.64 13.82
C VAL A 103 27.04 27.33 14.57
N ARG A 104 27.22 27.56 15.87
CA ARG A 104 26.20 28.23 16.68
C ARG A 104 26.28 29.74 16.48
N VAL A 105 25.30 30.29 15.78
CA VAL A 105 25.21 31.73 15.49
C VAL A 105 24.32 32.43 16.54
N PRO A 106 24.79 33.49 17.24
CA PRO A 106 24.03 34.15 18.29
C PRO A 106 22.70 34.75 17.82
N GLU A 107 22.67 35.31 16.61
CA GLU A 107 21.49 35.93 16.02
C GLU A 107 21.54 35.86 14.49
N ILE A 108 20.45 35.43 13.87
CA ILE A 108 20.18 35.52 12.43
C ILE A 108 18.97 36.42 12.24
N ARG A 109 19.15 37.48 11.44
CA ARG A 109 18.13 38.47 11.11
C ARG A 109 17.53 38.13 9.75
N GLY A 110 16.22 38.34 9.60
CA GLY A 110 15.55 38.18 8.31
C GLY A 110 15.85 39.33 7.35
N ASN A 111 15.73 39.08 6.05
CA ASN A 111 16.08 40.01 4.99
C ASN A 111 17.45 40.70 5.18
N ALA A 112 18.47 39.93 5.57
CA ALA A 112 19.79 40.41 5.92
C ALA A 112 20.89 39.57 5.26
N ARG A 113 22.09 40.18 5.22
CA ARG A 113 23.36 39.54 4.90
C ARG A 113 24.22 39.57 6.15
N GLN A 114 24.72 38.40 6.56
CA GLN A 114 25.57 38.29 7.75
C GLN A 114 26.81 37.47 7.45
N GLU A 115 27.97 38.05 7.73
CA GLU A 115 29.27 37.40 7.53
C GLU A 115 29.61 36.48 8.71
N ILE A 116 30.08 35.28 8.39
CA ILE A 116 30.77 34.37 9.30
C ILE A 116 32.17 34.13 8.75
N LYS A 117 33.19 34.37 9.58
CA LYS A 117 34.60 34.19 9.21
C LYS A 117 35.08 32.79 9.59
N LEU A 118 35.93 32.23 8.75
CA LEU A 118 36.63 30.96 8.94
C LEU A 118 38.13 31.24 9.03
N HIS A 119 38.84 30.53 9.90
CA HIS A 119 40.30 30.61 10.06
C HIS A 119 40.89 29.19 10.08
N TRP A 120 41.96 28.94 9.33
CA TRP A 120 42.61 27.62 9.26
C TRP A 120 44.12 27.67 8.98
N GLY A 121 44.79 26.51 9.01
CA GLY A 121 46.21 26.37 8.70
C GLY A 121 47.14 26.68 9.87
N LYS A 122 46.75 26.32 11.09
CA LYS A 122 47.56 26.51 12.30
C LYS A 122 48.05 25.15 12.83
N ALA A 123 49.30 24.83 12.55
CA ALA A 123 49.87 23.49 12.77
C ALA A 123 49.79 22.98 14.23
N ASP A 124 49.97 23.87 15.21
CA ASP A 124 49.91 23.56 16.64
C ASP A 124 48.50 23.61 17.23
N ALA A 125 47.47 23.94 16.42
CA ALA A 125 46.09 23.97 16.89
C ALA A 125 45.56 22.55 17.20
N ARG A 126 44.83 22.45 18.32
CA ARG A 126 44.02 21.29 18.69
C ARG A 126 42.59 21.52 18.23
N SER A 127 41.83 20.43 18.04
CA SER A 127 40.40 20.55 17.71
C SER A 127 39.63 21.23 18.84
N GLU A 128 38.73 22.14 18.48
CA GLU A 128 37.73 22.76 19.36
C GLU A 128 36.30 22.37 18.98
N ALA A 129 36.14 21.45 18.03
CA ALA A 129 34.84 20.95 17.61
C ALA A 129 34.12 20.29 18.79
N SER A 130 32.89 20.71 19.06
CA SER A 130 32.10 20.23 20.20
C SER A 130 30.60 20.34 19.91
N GLY A 131 29.95 19.19 19.71
CA GLY A 131 28.49 19.12 19.55
C GLY A 131 27.76 19.73 20.74
N LYS A 132 28.19 19.41 21.97
CA LYS A 132 27.63 19.99 23.21
C LYS A 132 27.79 21.52 23.31
N ALA A 133 28.77 22.13 22.64
CA ALA A 133 28.88 23.60 22.62
C ALA A 133 27.89 24.24 21.62
N VAL A 134 27.59 23.55 20.52
CA VAL A 134 26.66 23.98 19.48
C VAL A 134 25.20 23.72 19.87
N PHE A 135 24.92 22.51 20.33
CA PHE A 135 23.62 22.01 20.73
C PHE A 135 23.61 21.80 22.24
N ASN A 136 22.86 22.62 22.96
CA ASN A 136 22.67 22.43 24.40
C ASN A 136 21.41 23.12 24.92
N GLU A 137 21.21 23.00 26.21
CA GLU A 137 20.04 23.51 26.88
C GLU A 137 19.86 25.03 26.71
N SER A 138 20.95 25.81 26.60
CA SER A 138 20.88 27.28 26.50
C SER A 138 20.32 27.79 25.17
N ASN A 139 20.34 26.97 24.10
CA ASN A 139 19.58 27.21 22.86
C ASN A 139 18.44 26.21 22.68
N GLY A 140 18.03 25.55 23.76
CA GLY A 140 16.81 24.75 23.86
C GLY A 140 16.94 23.29 23.43
N PHE A 141 18.10 22.81 22.97
CA PHE A 141 18.28 21.41 22.59
C PHE A 141 18.48 20.54 23.83
N LEU A 142 17.80 19.40 23.85
CA LEU A 142 17.97 18.36 24.87
C LEU A 142 18.68 17.15 24.29
N SER A 143 18.40 16.79 23.04
CA SER A 143 19.11 15.70 22.36
C SER A 143 19.15 15.92 20.84
N VAL A 144 20.22 15.45 20.21
CA VAL A 144 20.47 15.56 18.76
C VAL A 144 21.17 14.29 18.28
N TRP A 145 20.62 13.64 17.26
CA TRP A 145 21.27 12.55 16.53
C TRP A 145 21.44 12.94 15.07
N HIS A 146 22.69 13.07 14.63
CA HIS A 146 23.05 13.15 13.20
C HIS A 146 22.94 11.79 12.48
N MET A 147 22.67 10.71 13.22
CA MET A 147 22.51 9.35 12.68
C MET A 147 23.76 8.77 11.98
N SER A 148 24.89 9.47 12.07
CA SER A 148 26.20 8.99 11.65
C SER A 148 26.74 7.88 12.59
N GLY A 149 27.81 7.21 12.18
CA GLY A 149 28.40 6.09 12.94
C GLY A 149 29.53 6.56 13.88
N PRO A 150 29.51 6.21 15.19
CA PRO A 150 28.46 5.50 15.92
C PRO A 150 27.22 6.37 16.22
N VAL A 151 26.03 5.76 16.23
CA VAL A 151 24.76 6.47 16.52
C VAL A 151 24.75 6.90 17.99
N ALA A 152 24.82 8.22 18.24
CA ALA A 152 24.91 8.79 19.58
C ALA A 152 24.19 10.14 19.67
N ASP A 153 23.84 10.56 20.89
CA ASP A 153 23.33 11.90 21.18
C ASP A 153 24.50 12.90 21.28
N ASP A 154 24.57 13.86 20.36
CA ASP A 154 25.63 14.87 20.28
C ASP A 154 25.56 15.96 21.36
N VAL A 155 24.43 16.08 22.06
CA VAL A 155 24.35 16.88 23.31
C VAL A 155 25.10 16.17 24.44
N GLY A 156 25.26 14.85 24.34
CA GLY A 156 25.96 14.00 25.30
C GLY A 156 25.16 13.75 26.59
N THR A 157 23.83 13.82 26.51
CA THR A 157 22.94 13.60 27.66
C THR A 157 22.43 12.17 27.74
N LEU A 158 22.34 11.48 26.60
CA LEU A 158 21.73 10.16 26.50
C LEU A 158 22.67 9.12 25.90
N ALA A 159 22.59 7.90 26.44
CA ALA A 159 23.20 6.73 25.80
C ALA A 159 22.28 6.21 24.70
N SER A 160 22.88 5.76 23.60
CA SER A 160 22.15 5.20 22.46
C SER A 160 22.49 3.72 22.29
N LYS A 161 21.47 2.91 22.00
CA LYS A 161 21.63 1.49 21.67
C LYS A 161 20.96 1.20 20.34
N ASP A 162 21.78 1.06 19.30
CA ASP A 162 21.34 0.56 17.99
C ASP A 162 21.13 -0.96 18.07
N THR A 163 19.97 -1.42 17.60
CA THR A 163 19.56 -2.83 17.66
C THR A 163 19.69 -3.57 16.32
N GLY A 164 20.22 -2.91 15.28
CA GLY A 164 20.51 -3.51 13.98
C GLY A 164 20.13 -2.66 12.77
N THR A 165 20.20 -1.34 12.86
CA THR A 165 20.10 -0.46 11.69
C THR A 165 21.40 -0.53 10.84
N THR A 166 21.41 0.06 9.65
CA THR A 166 22.59 0.06 8.75
C THR A 166 22.88 1.46 8.20
N PRO A 167 24.11 1.81 7.77
CA PRO A 167 24.41 3.13 7.21
C PRO A 167 23.65 3.38 5.89
N ALA A 168 23.17 4.61 5.69
CA ALA A 168 22.53 5.07 4.46
C ALA A 168 23.02 6.47 4.08
N ALA A 169 22.79 6.88 2.82
CA ALA A 169 23.02 8.27 2.42
C ALA A 169 21.95 9.17 3.06
N GLY A 170 22.38 10.13 3.90
CA GLY A 170 21.50 11.09 4.57
C GLY A 170 21.29 12.38 3.79
N VAL A 171 20.63 13.33 4.44
CA VAL A 171 20.34 14.68 3.91
C VAL A 171 21.53 15.62 4.15
N ILE A 172 22.32 15.37 5.20
CA ILE A 172 23.49 16.16 5.57
C ILE A 172 24.73 15.27 5.55
N GLY A 173 24.96 14.49 6.60
CA GLY A 173 25.95 13.41 6.63
C GLY A 173 25.32 12.04 6.39
N PRO A 174 25.95 10.96 6.86
CA PRO A 174 25.38 9.61 6.79
C PRO A 174 24.16 9.44 7.71
N ALA A 175 23.08 8.89 7.16
CA ALA A 175 21.88 8.51 7.91
C ALA A 175 21.90 7.03 8.33
N ARG A 176 20.82 6.56 8.96
CA ARG A 176 20.58 5.12 9.19
C ARG A 176 19.34 4.61 8.46
N HIS A 177 19.50 3.46 7.82
CA HIS A 177 18.40 2.63 7.32
C HIS A 177 17.88 1.68 8.41
N PHE A 178 16.57 1.73 8.62
CA PHE A 178 15.81 0.92 9.54
C PHE A 178 15.06 -0.17 8.73
N PRO A 179 15.33 -1.47 8.95
CA PRO A 179 14.71 -2.55 8.17
C PRO A 179 13.35 -3.03 8.74
N GLY A 180 12.75 -2.31 9.68
CA GLY A 180 11.67 -2.81 10.53
C GLY A 180 12.16 -3.82 11.58
N ARG A 181 11.43 -3.95 12.70
CA ARG A 181 11.79 -4.77 13.89
C ARG A 181 13.12 -4.41 14.57
N LYS A 182 13.89 -3.48 14.00
CA LYS A 182 15.13 -2.91 14.49
C LYS A 182 15.00 -1.39 14.55
N GLY A 183 15.66 -0.78 15.51
CA GLY A 183 15.80 0.67 15.63
C GLY A 183 16.78 1.08 16.71
N VAL A 184 16.61 2.30 17.23
CA VAL A 184 17.54 2.90 18.20
C VAL A 184 16.80 3.21 19.49
N PHE A 185 17.31 2.68 20.59
CA PHE A 185 16.85 3.01 21.93
C PHE A 185 17.67 4.18 22.49
N GLY A 186 16.99 5.26 22.88
CA GLY A 186 17.62 6.49 23.39
C GLY A 186 17.54 6.66 24.92
N GLY A 187 17.08 5.64 25.65
CA GLY A 187 16.99 5.64 27.12
C GLY A 187 15.56 5.59 27.66
N ASP A 188 15.41 5.05 28.88
CA ASP A 188 14.12 4.86 29.57
C ASP A 188 14.03 5.59 30.93
N LYS A 189 15.08 6.34 31.28
CA LYS A 189 15.22 7.10 32.53
C LYS A 189 15.64 8.55 32.26
N ILE A 190 14.98 9.19 31.29
CA ILE A 190 15.33 10.53 30.82
C ILE A 190 14.68 11.57 31.75
N ALA A 191 15.47 12.14 32.67
CA ALA A 191 14.94 13.07 33.67
C ALA A 191 14.64 14.47 33.11
N ASP A 192 15.42 14.91 32.11
CA ASP A 192 15.47 16.30 31.64
C ASP A 192 14.54 16.60 30.45
N TYR A 193 13.77 15.61 30.00
CA TYR A 193 12.79 15.81 28.93
C TYR A 193 11.56 16.59 29.42
N PRO A 194 10.85 17.30 28.52
CA PRO A 194 9.71 18.14 28.90
C PRO A 194 8.63 17.31 29.62
N THR A 195 8.09 17.86 30.71
CA THR A 195 7.04 17.24 31.52
C THR A 195 5.75 18.06 31.51
N GLY A 196 4.65 17.42 31.88
CA GLY A 196 3.32 18.02 31.86
C GLY A 196 2.98 18.52 30.44
N SER A 197 2.59 19.79 30.38
CA SER A 197 2.26 20.51 29.16
C SER A 197 3.36 21.51 28.74
N SER A 198 4.58 21.30 29.22
CA SER A 198 5.72 22.18 28.92
C SER A 198 5.99 22.28 27.41
N PRO A 199 6.42 23.46 26.92
CA PRO A 199 6.66 23.66 25.50
C PRO A 199 7.80 22.77 25.00
N HIS A 200 7.70 22.31 23.76
CA HIS A 200 8.73 21.48 23.15
C HIS A 200 8.64 21.44 21.63
N THR A 201 9.71 20.92 21.02
CA THR A 201 9.79 20.60 19.59
C THR A 201 10.40 19.22 19.41
N THR A 202 9.79 18.43 18.53
CA THR A 202 10.22 17.09 18.14
C THR A 202 10.37 17.03 16.63
N GLU A 203 11.52 16.65 16.11
CA GLU A 203 11.78 16.69 14.67
C GLU A 203 12.69 15.57 14.17
N ALA A 204 12.54 15.26 12.88
CA ALA A 204 13.39 14.33 12.15
C ALA A 204 13.33 14.63 10.64
N TRP A 205 14.40 14.30 9.94
CA TRP A 205 14.33 13.97 8.52
C TRP A 205 14.10 12.47 8.39
N PHE A 206 13.20 12.05 7.50
CA PHE A 206 13.03 10.63 7.20
C PHE A 206 12.63 10.38 5.74
N ARG A 207 12.90 9.17 5.26
CA ARG A 207 12.53 8.68 3.93
C ARG A 207 11.85 7.32 4.06
N PRO A 208 10.50 7.26 4.04
CA PRO A 208 9.78 6.05 4.39
C PRO A 208 9.57 5.09 3.21
N GLU A 209 9.65 3.79 3.45
CA GLU A 209 9.33 2.75 2.45
C GLU A 209 7.91 2.20 2.59
N THR A 210 7.39 2.14 3.83
CA THR A 210 6.06 1.60 4.13
C THR A 210 5.29 2.51 5.08
N PRO A 211 3.97 2.72 4.89
CA PRO A 211 3.15 3.46 5.83
C PRO A 211 2.83 2.65 7.10
N ASN A 212 2.11 3.28 8.03
CA ASN A 212 1.66 2.71 9.30
C ASN A 212 2.78 2.36 10.29
N SER A 213 3.80 3.21 10.35
CA SER A 213 5.01 3.02 11.17
C SER A 213 5.27 4.13 12.19
N PHE A 214 6.12 3.84 13.19
CA PHE A 214 6.60 4.79 14.21
C PHE A 214 7.95 5.39 13.79
N VAL A 215 8.01 6.67 13.47
CA VAL A 215 9.29 7.33 13.11
C VAL A 215 10.10 7.62 14.38
N LEU A 216 9.47 8.24 15.37
CA LEU A 216 10.11 8.77 16.59
C LEU A 216 9.07 8.85 17.70
N ALA A 217 9.43 8.41 18.91
CA ALA A 217 8.49 8.41 20.03
C ALA A 217 9.20 8.67 21.37
N TRP A 218 8.64 9.57 22.18
CA TRP A 218 9.13 9.84 23.52
C TRP A 218 8.04 10.13 24.56
N GLY A 219 8.35 9.94 25.85
CA GLY A 219 7.44 10.14 26.98
C GLY A 219 7.14 8.86 27.79
N ASN A 220 5.88 8.61 28.07
CA ASN A 220 5.41 7.56 28.98
C ASN A 220 4.16 6.85 28.45
N GLU A 221 4.00 5.57 28.75
CA GLU A 221 2.81 4.80 28.36
C GLU A 221 1.65 5.01 29.36
N HIS A 222 1.14 6.25 29.42
CA HIS A 222 -0.07 6.61 30.16
C HIS A 222 -0.84 7.70 29.41
N GLY A 223 -2.14 7.86 29.70
CA GLY A 223 -2.98 8.88 29.06
C GLY A 223 -2.35 10.27 29.07
N GLN A 224 -2.33 10.95 27.93
CA GLN A 224 -1.69 12.25 27.68
C GLN A 224 -0.16 12.26 27.88
N GLY A 225 0.47 11.09 27.99
CA GLY A 225 1.83 10.94 28.50
C GLY A 225 2.96 10.87 27.47
N LYS A 226 2.68 10.91 26.16
CA LYS A 226 3.69 10.67 25.11
C LYS A 226 3.49 11.53 23.88
N VAL A 227 4.55 11.63 23.08
CA VAL A 227 4.57 12.22 21.74
C VAL A 227 5.10 11.16 20.79
N VAL A 228 4.30 10.81 19.78
CA VAL A 228 4.64 9.76 18.81
C VAL A 228 4.44 10.30 17.41
N MET A 229 5.53 10.37 16.64
CA MET A 229 5.49 10.71 15.22
C MET A 229 5.23 9.45 14.40
N HIS A 230 4.12 9.44 13.69
CA HIS A 230 3.75 8.38 12.77
C HIS A 230 3.85 8.82 11.32
N TYR A 231 4.24 7.88 10.47
CA TYR A 231 3.92 7.88 9.06
C TYR A 231 2.77 6.90 8.83
N ARG A 232 1.58 7.39 8.47
CA ARG A 232 0.32 6.64 8.41
C ARG A 232 -0.14 6.47 6.97
N SER A 233 -1.15 5.64 6.80
CA SER A 233 -1.87 5.43 5.54
C SER A 233 -3.27 6.13 5.58
N PRO A 234 -3.73 6.82 4.52
CA PRO A 234 -2.99 7.16 3.29
C PRO A 234 -1.72 7.94 3.63
N PRO A 235 -0.70 8.04 2.77
CA PRO A 235 0.63 8.46 3.19
C PRO A 235 0.66 9.88 3.74
N HIS A 236 0.68 10.05 5.06
CA HIS A 236 0.72 11.35 5.76
C HIS A 236 1.37 11.22 7.15
N VAL A 237 1.77 12.34 7.75
CA VAL A 237 2.27 12.38 9.13
C VAL A 237 1.11 12.53 10.11
N ARG A 238 1.16 11.79 11.22
CA ARG A 238 0.32 12.03 12.40
C ARG A 238 1.16 12.07 13.66
N MET A 239 1.00 13.13 14.44
CA MET A 239 1.49 13.19 15.81
C MET A 239 0.41 12.65 16.74
N GLU A 240 0.65 11.48 17.32
CA GLU A 240 -0.20 10.87 18.34
C GLU A 240 0.33 11.25 19.71
N CYS A 241 -0.49 11.98 20.45
CA CYS A 241 -0.22 12.47 21.80
C CYS A 241 -1.15 11.80 22.83
N TYR A 242 -1.59 10.58 22.51
CA TYR A 242 -2.32 9.59 23.31
C TYR A 242 -3.40 10.15 24.26
N PHE A 243 -4.65 10.23 23.81
CA PHE A 243 -5.79 10.75 24.59
C PHE A 243 -5.62 12.21 25.08
N SER A 244 -4.73 12.98 24.46
CA SER A 244 -4.67 14.44 24.62
C SER A 244 -5.28 15.16 23.42
N GLY A 245 -5.67 16.41 23.64
CA GLY A 245 -6.02 17.35 22.59
C GLY A 245 -4.80 17.86 21.80
N ALA A 246 -3.62 17.26 21.98
CA ALA A 246 -2.41 17.56 21.22
C ALA A 246 -2.22 16.68 19.98
N ASP A 247 -3.11 15.70 19.75
CA ASP A 247 -3.14 14.93 18.49
C ASP A 247 -3.28 15.88 17.30
N VAL A 248 -2.37 15.76 16.32
CA VAL A 248 -2.42 16.57 15.09
C VAL A 248 -2.00 15.73 13.89
N ALA A 249 -2.77 15.84 12.80
CA ALA A 249 -2.46 15.19 11.53
C ALA A 249 -2.04 16.22 10.49
N GLY A 250 -1.04 15.87 9.68
CA GLY A 250 -0.71 16.57 8.47
C GLY A 250 -1.79 16.41 7.41
N LYS A 251 -1.88 17.38 6.51
CA LYS A 251 -2.83 17.40 5.38
C LYS A 251 -2.18 16.94 4.08
N SER A 252 -0.88 17.18 3.95
CA SER A 252 -0.14 16.84 2.74
C SER A 252 0.09 15.34 2.66
N SER A 253 -0.02 14.80 1.44
CA SER A 253 0.44 13.45 1.17
C SER A 253 1.96 13.44 1.07
N ILE A 254 2.60 12.49 1.73
CA ILE A 254 4.05 12.31 1.72
C ILE A 254 4.36 11.06 0.90
N PRO A 255 4.99 11.18 -0.28
CA PRO A 255 5.37 10.04 -1.09
C PRO A 255 6.34 9.10 -0.37
N ARG A 256 6.28 7.82 -0.72
CA ARG A 256 7.28 6.83 -0.30
C ARG A 256 8.58 7.08 -1.04
N GLY A 257 9.71 6.82 -0.37
CA GLY A 257 11.04 6.92 -0.98
C GLY A 257 11.56 8.35 -1.17
N GLU A 258 10.88 9.36 -0.65
CA GLU A 258 11.35 10.76 -0.65
C GLU A 258 11.73 11.23 0.76
N TRP A 259 12.79 12.04 0.85
CA TRP A 259 13.19 12.68 2.11
C TRP A 259 12.18 13.78 2.47
N VAL A 260 11.68 13.74 3.70
CA VAL A 260 10.78 14.75 4.25
C VAL A 260 11.32 15.24 5.59
N HIS A 261 11.25 16.56 5.81
CA HIS A 261 11.53 17.18 7.11
C HIS A 261 10.23 17.38 7.86
N VAL A 262 10.10 16.81 9.04
CA VAL A 262 8.90 16.93 9.86
C VAL A 262 9.25 17.50 11.22
N VAL A 263 8.54 18.58 11.58
CA VAL A 263 8.69 19.24 12.87
C VAL A 263 7.35 19.32 13.57
N HIS A 264 7.28 18.80 14.78
CA HIS A 264 6.15 18.96 15.69
C HIS A 264 6.50 19.98 16.75
N THR A 265 5.65 21.00 16.93
CA THR A 265 5.75 21.93 18.05
C THR A 265 4.51 21.88 18.92
N TYR A 266 4.72 22.04 20.23
CA TYR A 266 3.66 22.05 21.21
C TYR A 266 3.89 23.15 22.24
N GLU A 267 2.86 23.96 22.51
CA GLU A 267 2.83 24.90 23.63
C GLU A 267 1.39 25.14 24.08
N LYS A 268 1.11 24.96 25.38
CA LYS A 268 -0.20 25.31 26.00
C LYS A 268 -1.43 24.75 25.25
N GLY A 269 -1.37 23.50 24.81
CA GLY A 269 -2.47 22.83 24.08
C GLY A 269 -2.54 23.17 22.59
N ASN A 270 -1.58 23.93 22.07
CA ASN A 270 -1.44 24.26 20.66
C ASN A 270 -0.41 23.34 20.02
N SER A 271 -0.87 22.38 19.25
CA SER A 271 -0.07 21.36 18.58
C SER A 271 -0.01 21.64 17.09
N ARG A 272 1.20 21.72 16.53
CA ARG A 272 1.41 22.01 15.12
C ARG A 272 2.37 21.02 14.51
N VAL A 273 2.09 20.61 13.28
CA VAL A 273 3.02 19.84 12.46
C VAL A 273 3.39 20.65 11.22
N TYR A 274 4.68 20.71 10.96
CA TYR A 274 5.26 21.32 9.79
C TYR A 274 5.89 20.23 8.92
N VAL A 275 5.70 20.34 7.61
CA VAL A 275 6.29 19.46 6.60
C VAL A 275 7.11 20.33 5.68
N ASN A 276 8.39 20.01 5.51
CA ASN A 276 9.32 20.75 4.65
C ASN A 276 9.33 22.27 4.91
N GLY A 277 9.33 22.64 6.20
CA GLY A 277 9.36 24.04 6.63
C GLY A 277 8.02 24.77 6.61
N ALA A 278 6.96 24.20 6.03
CA ALA A 278 5.63 24.79 5.93
C ALA A 278 4.67 24.19 6.96
N LEU A 279 3.76 25.03 7.49
CA LEU A 279 2.73 24.55 8.42
C LEU A 279 1.71 23.67 7.68
N ASP A 280 1.56 22.43 8.11
CA ASP A 280 0.73 21.44 7.42
C ASP A 280 -0.52 21.03 8.24
N GLY A 281 -0.41 21.03 9.57
CA GLY A 281 -1.52 20.68 10.46
C GLY A 281 -1.50 21.46 11.77
N VAL A 282 -2.69 21.75 12.31
CA VAL A 282 -2.89 22.46 13.58
C VAL A 282 -4.05 21.81 14.34
N THR A 283 -3.82 21.56 15.63
CA THR A 283 -4.87 21.26 16.61
C THR A 283 -4.69 22.18 17.81
N MET A 284 -5.78 22.81 18.26
CA MET A 284 -5.78 23.65 19.45
C MET A 284 -6.85 23.17 20.42
N THR A 285 -6.44 22.52 21.51
CA THR A 285 -7.37 21.99 22.51
C THR A 285 -6.79 22.16 23.92
N PRO A 286 -6.89 23.39 24.49
CA PRO A 286 -6.30 23.70 25.79
C PRO A 286 -6.89 22.92 26.98
N SER A 287 -8.12 22.40 26.83
CA SER A 287 -8.84 21.66 27.87
C SER A 287 -8.35 20.23 28.10
N ALA A 288 -7.51 19.69 27.20
CA ALA A 288 -6.96 18.33 27.31
C ALA A 288 -5.46 18.33 26.96
N PRO A 289 -4.61 19.03 27.73
CA PRO A 289 -3.20 19.17 27.39
C PRO A 289 -2.42 17.85 27.59
N LEU A 290 -1.20 17.81 27.09
CA LEU A 290 -0.21 16.79 27.47
C LEU A 290 0.06 16.80 28.99
N ALA A 291 0.32 15.62 29.53
CA ALA A 291 0.62 15.33 30.93
C ALA A 291 1.81 14.34 31.04
N ILE A 292 2.90 14.63 30.34
CA ILE A 292 4.11 13.79 30.31
C ILE A 292 4.75 13.73 31.70
N LYS A 293 5.28 12.58 32.12
CA LYS A 293 5.90 12.39 33.44
C LYS A 293 7.42 12.25 33.32
N SER A 294 8.13 12.62 34.37
CA SER A 294 9.54 12.26 34.53
C SER A 294 9.67 10.97 35.36
N PRO A 295 10.61 10.06 35.02
CA PRO A 295 11.44 10.11 33.83
C PRO A 295 10.64 9.77 32.55
N ALA A 296 11.02 10.40 31.45
CA ALA A 296 10.57 10.07 30.11
C ALA A 296 11.46 8.97 29.49
N ARG A 297 11.10 8.55 28.27
CA ARG A 297 11.76 7.49 27.50
C ARG A 297 11.80 7.87 26.03
N LEU A 298 12.70 7.29 25.23
CA LEU A 298 12.85 7.59 23.81
C LEU A 298 13.18 6.34 22.97
N TRP A 299 12.50 6.21 21.82
CA TRP A 299 12.82 5.26 20.77
C TRP A 299 12.76 5.94 19.39
N LEU A 300 13.70 5.57 18.52
CA LEU A 300 13.73 5.92 17.10
C LEU A 300 13.35 4.69 16.27
N GLY A 301 12.46 4.86 15.30
CA GLY A 301 11.92 3.78 14.46
C GLY A 301 10.90 2.86 15.17
N GLY A 302 10.47 3.19 16.40
CA GLY A 302 9.65 2.30 17.23
C GLY A 302 9.13 2.94 18.52
N TRP A 303 8.47 2.12 19.35
CA TRP A 303 8.03 2.47 20.70
C TRP A 303 8.03 1.23 21.61
N TYR A 304 8.66 1.30 22.79
CA TYR A 304 8.84 0.15 23.71
C TYR A 304 9.32 -1.13 23.00
N ASP A 305 10.44 -1.01 22.28
CA ASP A 305 11.09 -2.09 21.52
C ASP A 305 10.24 -2.73 20.40
N ASN A 306 9.06 -2.18 20.13
CA ASN A 306 8.28 -2.48 18.93
C ASN A 306 8.68 -1.52 17.80
N TYR A 307 9.71 -1.88 17.04
CA TYR A 307 10.19 -1.11 15.90
C TYR A 307 9.42 -1.48 14.64
N THR A 308 8.74 -0.50 14.03
CA THR A 308 7.89 -0.71 12.85
C THR A 308 8.31 0.13 11.65
N PHE A 309 9.23 1.08 11.82
CA PHE A 309 9.70 1.91 10.71
C PHE A 309 10.59 1.11 9.75
N THR A 310 10.27 1.25 8.46
CA THR A 310 11.08 0.76 7.36
C THR A 310 11.43 1.94 6.46
N GLY A 311 12.73 2.20 6.27
CA GLY A 311 13.25 3.36 5.54
C GLY A 311 14.40 4.06 6.28
N ASP A 312 14.72 5.29 5.89
CA ASP A 312 15.88 6.01 6.44
C ASP A 312 15.45 7.13 7.39
N ILE A 313 16.23 7.36 8.46
CA ILE A 313 16.06 8.48 9.40
C ILE A 313 17.39 9.21 9.55
N ASP A 314 17.30 10.54 9.58
CA ASP A 314 18.40 11.47 9.76
C ASP A 314 18.00 12.64 10.67
N GLU A 315 18.97 13.33 11.27
CA GLU A 315 18.78 14.59 11.99
C GLU A 315 17.63 14.62 13.03
N VAL A 316 17.62 13.64 13.95
CA VAL A 316 16.59 13.58 15.00
C VAL A 316 16.90 14.54 16.13
N ARG A 317 15.92 15.37 16.54
CA ARG A 317 16.13 16.35 17.61
C ARG A 317 14.92 16.45 18.55
N VAL A 318 15.22 16.65 19.83
CA VAL A 318 14.22 17.00 20.87
C VAL A 318 14.68 18.30 21.55
N SER A 319 13.78 19.29 21.60
CA SER A 319 14.02 20.60 22.22
C SER A 319 13.00 20.92 23.30
N LYS A 320 13.42 21.63 24.37
CA LYS A 320 12.56 22.11 25.47
C LYS A 320 11.79 23.40 25.19
N VAL A 321 11.74 23.82 23.93
CA VAL A 321 11.06 25.04 23.48
C VAL A 321 10.21 24.72 22.27
N ALA A 322 9.09 25.40 22.11
CA ALA A 322 8.33 25.40 20.86
C ALA A 322 9.04 26.32 19.86
N ARG A 323 9.65 25.76 18.81
CA ARG A 323 10.33 26.55 17.77
C ARG A 323 9.32 27.38 16.98
N SER A 324 9.71 28.61 16.61
CA SER A 324 8.85 29.47 15.80
C SER A 324 8.80 29.00 14.35
N ALA A 325 7.80 29.47 13.60
CA ALA A 325 7.69 29.15 12.17
C ALA A 325 8.92 29.60 11.37
N GLU A 326 9.52 30.74 11.75
CA GLU A 326 10.73 31.27 11.13
C GLU A 326 11.95 30.40 11.40
N TRP A 327 12.09 29.87 12.63
CA TRP A 327 13.15 28.90 12.95
C TRP A 327 13.03 27.65 12.07
N ILE A 328 11.82 27.09 11.97
CA ILE A 328 11.54 25.85 11.26
C ILE A 328 11.74 26.02 9.75
N ARG A 329 11.29 27.15 9.18
CA ARG A 329 11.56 27.51 7.78
C ARG A 329 13.06 27.66 7.54
N LEU A 330 13.77 28.38 8.40
CA LEU A 330 15.21 28.59 8.27
C LEU A 330 16.00 27.28 8.35
N GLN A 331 15.62 26.38 9.26
CA GLN A 331 16.18 25.05 9.39
C GLN A 331 16.01 24.24 8.11
N TYR A 332 14.80 24.19 7.56
CA TYR A 332 14.57 23.49 6.30
C TYR A 332 15.39 24.10 5.14
N GLU A 333 15.40 25.43 5.00
CA GLU A 333 16.15 26.12 3.95
C GLU A 333 17.68 25.95 4.07
N ASN A 334 18.19 25.68 5.28
CA ASN A 334 19.60 25.42 5.54
C ASN A 334 19.99 23.94 5.33
N GLN A 335 19.10 23.03 5.71
CA GLN A 335 19.39 21.60 5.75
C GLN A 335 19.09 20.88 4.45
N LYS A 336 18.06 21.30 3.69
CA LYS A 336 17.66 20.61 2.46
C LYS A 336 18.80 20.54 1.43
N PRO A 337 18.79 19.55 0.53
CA PRO A 337 19.64 19.58 -0.65
C PRO A 337 19.42 20.87 -1.44
N PHE A 338 20.49 21.43 -2.00
CA PHE A 338 20.46 22.72 -2.73
C PHE A 338 19.96 23.90 -1.86
N GLN A 339 20.35 23.90 -0.59
CA GLN A 339 20.08 24.95 0.40
C GLN A 339 20.36 26.37 -0.15
N THR A 340 19.57 27.32 0.30
CA THR A 340 19.56 28.72 -0.18
C THR A 340 20.20 29.70 0.81
N LEU A 341 20.42 29.26 2.06
CA LEU A 341 20.78 30.14 3.18
C LEU A 341 22.25 30.53 3.23
N VAL A 342 23.18 29.62 2.98
CA VAL A 342 24.63 29.83 3.20
C VAL A 342 25.37 29.80 1.87
N GLY A 343 26.31 30.71 1.68
CA GLY A 343 27.21 30.75 0.53
C GLY A 343 28.39 29.78 0.57
N PRO A 344 29.18 29.71 -0.53
CA PRO A 344 30.52 29.14 -0.47
C PRO A 344 31.47 30.05 0.33
N VAL A 345 32.70 29.57 0.59
CA VAL A 345 33.77 30.47 1.03
C VAL A 345 34.06 31.47 -0.08
N VAL A 346 33.87 32.76 0.22
CA VAL A 346 33.97 33.85 -0.76
C VAL A 346 35.41 33.96 -1.25
N ARG A 347 35.62 33.72 -2.54
CA ARG A 347 36.91 33.91 -3.20
C ARG A 347 37.18 35.39 -3.48
N PRO A 348 38.43 35.87 -3.36
CA PRO A 348 38.77 37.22 -3.79
C PRO A 348 38.62 37.38 -5.30
N GLY A 349 38.48 38.63 -5.76
CA GLY A 349 38.39 38.98 -7.18
C GLY A 349 36.97 39.35 -7.62
N ARG A 350 36.78 39.53 -8.92
CA ARG A 350 35.52 39.97 -9.55
C ARG A 350 35.13 39.16 -10.79
N ALA A 351 35.80 38.02 -11.00
CA ALA A 351 35.55 37.16 -12.16
C ALA A 351 34.10 36.67 -12.14
N PHE A 352 33.47 36.67 -13.32
CA PHE A 352 32.17 36.08 -13.57
C PHE A 352 32.12 35.62 -15.02
N SER A 353 32.52 34.37 -15.24
CA SER A 353 32.50 33.74 -16.56
C SER A 353 32.04 32.28 -16.45
N VAL A 354 31.60 31.71 -17.57
CA VAL A 354 31.25 30.29 -17.68
C VAL A 354 31.78 29.76 -19.00
N THR A 355 32.39 28.57 -18.97
CA THR A 355 32.91 27.88 -20.15
C THR A 355 32.47 26.42 -20.14
N PRO A 356 31.95 25.89 -21.26
CA PRO A 356 31.55 26.62 -22.47
C PRO A 356 30.30 27.51 -22.23
N THR A 357 30.07 28.50 -23.08
CA THR A 357 28.91 29.43 -22.97
C THR A 357 27.62 28.88 -23.58
N GLN A 358 27.69 27.72 -24.22
CA GLN A 358 26.57 26.92 -24.71
C GLN A 358 27.00 25.45 -24.71
N ILE A 359 26.06 24.53 -24.58
CA ILE A 359 26.33 23.10 -24.66
C ILE A 359 25.37 22.44 -25.65
N ALA A 360 25.90 21.51 -26.45
CA ALA A 360 25.11 20.60 -27.27
C ALA A 360 25.43 19.18 -26.82
N VAL A 361 24.39 18.42 -26.48
CA VAL A 361 24.52 17.05 -26.01
C VAL A 361 23.53 16.16 -26.74
N ALA A 362 23.96 14.96 -27.09
CA ALA A 362 23.02 13.92 -27.48
C ALA A 362 22.25 13.44 -26.25
N GLU A 363 21.05 12.90 -26.48
CA GLU A 363 20.28 12.17 -25.49
C GLU A 363 21.13 11.12 -24.74
N GLY A 364 20.92 11.01 -23.42
CA GLY A 364 21.74 10.18 -22.53
C GLY A 364 23.18 10.67 -22.32
N GLY A 365 23.60 11.69 -23.06
CA GLY A 365 24.91 12.32 -22.95
C GLY A 365 25.01 13.29 -21.76
N ARG A 366 26.24 13.66 -21.46
CA ARG A 366 26.57 14.62 -20.40
C ARG A 366 27.51 15.70 -20.92
N ALA A 367 27.33 16.93 -20.45
CA ALA A 367 28.27 18.01 -20.67
C ALA A 367 28.51 18.77 -19.37
N THR A 368 29.77 19.08 -19.10
CA THR A 368 30.18 19.87 -17.94
C THR A 368 30.40 21.31 -18.34
N VAL A 369 29.79 22.23 -17.59
CA VAL A 369 30.11 23.65 -17.62
C VAL A 369 30.89 24.01 -16.36
N THR A 370 31.87 24.90 -16.50
CA THR A 370 32.70 25.39 -15.40
C THR A 370 32.61 26.90 -15.33
N ALA A 371 32.40 27.41 -14.13
CA ALA A 371 32.31 28.81 -13.81
C ALA A 371 33.62 29.30 -13.19
N GLU A 372 34.01 30.53 -13.53
CA GLU A 372 35.06 31.27 -12.84
C GLU A 372 34.40 32.42 -12.07
N ILE A 373 34.44 32.32 -10.74
CA ILE A 373 33.67 33.21 -9.85
C ILE A 373 34.59 33.75 -8.75
N GLY A 374 34.61 35.07 -8.60
CA GLY A 374 35.26 35.78 -7.49
C GLY A 374 34.32 36.82 -6.89
N GLY A 375 34.25 36.89 -5.57
CA GLY A 375 33.46 37.87 -4.81
C GLY A 375 31.98 37.52 -4.63
N ALA A 376 31.50 36.39 -5.15
CA ALA A 376 30.11 35.97 -4.99
C ALA A 376 29.86 35.39 -3.59
N GLU A 377 28.76 35.83 -2.98
CA GLU A 377 28.27 35.38 -1.68
C GLU A 377 27.36 34.15 -1.78
N LYS A 378 26.80 33.85 -2.97
CA LYS A 378 26.00 32.65 -3.21
C LYS A 378 26.02 32.29 -4.69
N LEU A 379 26.01 31.00 -4.99
CA LEU A 379 26.00 30.49 -6.37
C LEU A 379 24.87 29.51 -6.59
N TYR A 380 24.13 29.66 -7.69
CA TYR A 380 23.09 28.76 -8.12
C TYR A 380 23.30 28.34 -9.57
N TRP A 381 23.07 27.06 -9.83
CA TRP A 381 22.79 26.53 -11.16
C TRP A 381 21.29 26.26 -11.24
N VAL A 382 20.61 26.95 -12.16
CA VAL A 382 19.16 26.84 -12.36
C VAL A 382 18.91 26.26 -13.74
N LEU A 383 18.30 25.08 -13.80
CA LEU A 383 17.87 24.48 -15.06
C LEU A 383 16.45 24.93 -15.39
N LYS A 384 16.29 25.53 -16.57
CA LYS A 384 15.01 25.90 -17.16
C LYS A 384 14.69 24.93 -18.29
N ARG A 385 13.72 24.03 -18.08
CA ARG A 385 13.38 22.97 -19.04
C ARG A 385 11.89 22.64 -18.94
N GLY A 386 11.21 22.56 -20.09
CA GLY A 386 9.78 22.20 -20.15
C GLY A 386 8.85 23.15 -19.38
N GLY A 387 9.16 24.45 -19.36
CA GLY A 387 8.39 25.47 -18.62
C GLY A 387 8.59 25.45 -17.10
N ARG A 388 9.51 24.62 -16.58
CA ARG A 388 9.87 24.56 -15.16
C ARG A 388 11.27 25.11 -14.94
N GLU A 389 11.45 25.79 -13.82
CA GLU A 389 12.75 26.23 -13.33
C GLU A 389 13.09 25.45 -12.06
N GLN A 390 14.29 24.88 -12.00
CA GLN A 390 14.74 24.07 -10.87
C GLN A 390 16.19 24.41 -10.52
N VAL A 391 16.48 24.60 -9.24
CA VAL A 391 17.87 24.66 -8.76
C VAL A 391 18.44 23.24 -8.80
N VAL A 392 19.51 23.04 -9.55
CA VAL A 392 20.15 21.73 -9.78
C VAL A 392 21.51 21.58 -9.11
N ALA A 393 22.12 22.70 -8.72
CA ALA A 393 23.29 22.73 -7.86
C ALA A 393 23.41 24.12 -7.21
N VAL A 394 24.03 24.15 -6.03
CA VAL A 394 24.41 25.40 -5.35
C VAL A 394 25.86 25.32 -4.95
N ASP A 395 26.56 26.44 -4.94
CA ASP A 395 27.91 26.56 -4.39
C ASP A 395 28.91 25.58 -5.03
N ARG A 396 28.76 25.35 -6.34
CA ARG A 396 29.64 24.52 -7.18
C ARG A 396 30.20 25.32 -8.34
N LEU A 397 31.51 25.24 -8.56
CA LEU A 397 32.14 25.88 -9.73
C LEU A 397 31.94 25.09 -11.02
N ALA A 398 31.50 23.84 -10.95
CA ALA A 398 31.14 23.07 -12.13
C ALA A 398 29.79 22.39 -11.95
N TYR A 399 29.03 22.32 -13.03
CA TYR A 399 27.81 21.53 -13.12
C TYR A 399 27.88 20.64 -14.35
N THR A 400 27.57 19.35 -14.15
CA THR A 400 27.44 18.41 -15.26
C THR A 400 25.97 18.26 -15.58
N PHE A 401 25.56 18.81 -16.72
CA PHE A 401 24.23 18.61 -17.26
C PHE A 401 24.11 17.19 -17.79
N ASP A 402 23.12 16.45 -17.30
CA ASP A 402 22.71 15.15 -17.82
C ASP A 402 21.46 15.36 -18.68
N ALA A 403 21.55 15.03 -19.96
CA ALA A 403 20.43 15.18 -20.89
C ALA A 403 19.23 14.32 -20.50
N GLY A 404 19.50 13.16 -19.89
CA GLY A 404 18.52 12.08 -19.72
C GLY A 404 17.95 11.63 -21.07
N ARG A 405 16.80 10.95 -21.01
CA ARG A 405 16.00 10.58 -22.18
C ARG A 405 15.11 11.75 -22.61
N VAL A 406 14.91 11.92 -23.92
CA VAL A 406 14.09 12.99 -24.52
C VAL A 406 13.22 12.48 -25.66
N VAL A 407 12.11 13.18 -25.89
CA VAL A 407 11.28 12.98 -27.10
C VAL A 407 11.40 14.22 -27.95
N GLY A 408 11.84 14.04 -29.19
CA GLY A 408 12.24 15.11 -30.08
C GLY A 408 13.51 15.82 -29.61
N ASP A 409 14.11 16.58 -30.53
CA ASP A 409 15.12 17.57 -30.15
C ASP A 409 14.51 18.57 -29.16
N GLN A 410 15.22 18.80 -28.07
CA GLN A 410 14.79 19.70 -27.01
C GLN A 410 15.82 20.80 -26.79
N THR A 411 15.33 21.92 -26.28
CA THR A 411 16.18 22.98 -25.76
C THR A 411 15.93 23.13 -24.26
N ALA A 412 17.00 23.41 -23.53
CA ALA A 412 16.93 23.88 -22.16
C ALA A 412 17.83 25.10 -22.01
N THR A 413 17.65 25.83 -20.91
CA THR A 413 18.59 26.88 -20.51
C THR A 413 19.13 26.51 -19.15
N LEU A 414 20.43 26.30 -19.05
CA LEU A 414 21.11 26.27 -17.76
C LEU A 414 21.53 27.69 -17.43
N GLN A 415 21.07 28.23 -16.31
CA GLN A 415 21.42 29.57 -15.86
C GLN A 415 22.38 29.48 -14.68
N LEU A 416 23.53 30.14 -14.82
CA LEU A 416 24.41 30.44 -13.70
C LEU A 416 23.93 31.74 -13.05
N LYS A 417 23.58 31.72 -11.77
CA LYS A 417 23.21 32.90 -10.98
C LYS A 417 24.19 33.05 -9.81
N ALA A 418 24.89 34.18 -9.76
CA ALA A 418 25.80 34.53 -8.66
C ALA A 418 25.30 35.79 -7.94
N VAL A 419 25.17 35.70 -6.62
CA VAL A 419 24.73 36.80 -5.76
C VAL A 419 25.96 37.50 -5.19
N TYR A 420 26.02 38.81 -5.35
CA TYR A 420 27.06 39.70 -4.80
C TYR A 420 26.42 40.65 -3.76
N PRO A 421 27.20 41.36 -2.94
CA PRO A 421 26.67 42.30 -1.95
C PRO A 421 25.64 43.29 -2.53
N ASP A 422 25.95 43.83 -3.71
CA ASP A 422 25.21 44.96 -4.29
C ASP A 422 24.42 44.59 -5.56
N SER A 423 24.57 43.36 -6.05
CA SER A 423 23.98 42.94 -7.33
C SER A 423 23.82 41.44 -7.46
N VAL A 424 23.01 41.00 -8.40
CA VAL A 424 22.94 39.61 -8.85
C VAL A 424 23.37 39.57 -10.31
N LYS A 425 24.33 38.71 -10.63
CA LYS A 425 24.73 38.46 -12.02
C LYS A 425 24.18 37.12 -12.47
N THR A 426 23.63 37.08 -13.68
CA THR A 426 23.18 35.85 -14.31
C THR A 426 23.86 35.65 -15.66
N LYS A 427 24.04 34.40 -16.05
CA LYS A 427 24.47 34.02 -17.39
C LYS A 427 23.66 32.80 -17.82
N ASP A 428 22.92 32.94 -18.90
CA ASP A 428 22.23 31.83 -19.53
C ASP A 428 23.21 31.09 -20.45
N ILE A 429 23.21 29.77 -20.31
CA ILE A 429 23.92 28.80 -21.14
C ILE A 429 22.84 28.04 -21.92
N PRO A 430 22.65 28.31 -23.21
CA PRO A 430 21.77 27.53 -24.06
C PRO A 430 22.22 26.07 -24.10
N VAL A 431 21.26 25.17 -23.96
CA VAL A 431 21.46 23.72 -24.04
C VAL A 431 20.62 23.20 -25.19
N THR A 432 21.29 22.63 -26.20
CA THR A 432 20.62 21.85 -27.25
C THR A 432 20.76 20.37 -26.92
N ILE A 433 19.65 19.66 -26.90
CA ILE A 433 19.59 18.22 -26.67
C ILE A 433 19.07 17.58 -27.95
N THR A 434 19.90 16.78 -28.61
CA THR A 434 19.50 16.05 -29.81
C THR A 434 18.98 14.67 -29.42
N GLU A 435 17.76 14.32 -29.84
CA GLU A 435 17.24 12.96 -29.67
C GLU A 435 18.12 12.00 -30.48
N ALA A 436 18.69 11.00 -29.82
CA ALA A 436 19.62 10.05 -30.43
C ALA A 436 19.16 8.60 -30.24
N ILE A 437 18.27 8.37 -29.27
CA ILE A 437 17.75 7.07 -28.91
C ILE A 437 16.26 7.08 -29.25
N PRO A 438 15.86 6.44 -30.36
CA PRO A 438 14.46 6.49 -30.78
C PRO A 438 13.55 5.78 -29.76
N GLU A 439 12.39 6.35 -29.49
CA GLU A 439 11.38 5.70 -28.65
C GLU A 439 10.73 4.49 -29.34
N PRO A 440 10.17 3.52 -28.59
CA PRO A 440 9.56 2.33 -29.18
C PRO A 440 8.41 2.66 -30.13
N VAL A 441 8.60 2.42 -31.42
CA VAL A 441 7.54 2.49 -32.43
C VAL A 441 7.01 1.09 -32.65
N PHE A 442 5.78 0.84 -32.20
CA PHE A 442 5.19 -0.49 -32.31
C PHE A 442 3.71 -0.48 -32.68
N THR A 443 3.28 -1.59 -33.25
CA THR A 443 1.89 -1.96 -33.46
C THR A 443 1.50 -3.06 -32.48
N LEU A 444 0.21 -3.12 -32.13
CA LEU A 444 -0.35 -4.25 -31.41
C LEU A 444 -1.02 -5.21 -32.38
N ARG A 445 -0.38 -6.36 -32.60
CA ARG A 445 -1.00 -7.45 -33.33
C ARG A 445 -1.92 -8.23 -32.40
N ALA A 446 -3.22 -8.10 -32.62
CA ALA A 446 -4.27 -8.83 -31.93
C ALA A 446 -5.32 -9.30 -32.94
N PRO A 447 -6.01 -10.43 -32.71
CA PRO A 447 -7.14 -10.81 -33.54
C PRO A 447 -8.33 -9.84 -33.34
N ALA A 448 -9.09 -9.57 -34.39
CA ALA A 448 -10.28 -8.71 -34.29
C ALA A 448 -11.41 -9.36 -33.47
N THR A 449 -11.47 -10.69 -33.46
CA THR A 449 -12.48 -11.48 -32.75
C THR A 449 -11.83 -12.60 -31.94
N TRP A 450 -12.49 -13.01 -30.86
CA TRP A 450 -12.04 -14.14 -30.05
C TRP A 450 -13.23 -14.90 -29.46
N ASP A 451 -13.17 -16.22 -29.48
CA ASP A 451 -14.19 -17.11 -28.89
C ASP A 451 -14.10 -17.19 -27.34
N GLY A 452 -13.09 -16.55 -26.75
CA GLY A 452 -12.86 -16.57 -25.30
C GLY A 452 -12.33 -17.90 -24.76
N ARG A 453 -11.92 -18.85 -25.61
CA ARG A 453 -11.47 -20.21 -25.22
C ARG A 453 -10.18 -20.64 -25.91
N ALA A 454 -10.01 -20.34 -27.19
CA ALA A 454 -8.74 -20.56 -27.87
C ALA A 454 -7.66 -19.69 -27.22
N THR A 455 -6.44 -20.20 -27.07
CA THR A 455 -5.33 -19.35 -26.64
C THR A 455 -4.97 -18.41 -27.78
N ILE A 456 -4.96 -17.10 -27.51
CA ILE A 456 -4.53 -16.07 -28.45
C ILE A 456 -3.35 -15.29 -27.88
N GLU A 457 -2.56 -14.72 -28.78
CA GLU A 457 -1.44 -13.85 -28.42
C GLU A 457 -1.75 -12.43 -28.88
N VAL A 458 -1.51 -11.46 -27.99
CA VAL A 458 -1.40 -10.05 -28.33
C VAL A 458 0.08 -9.69 -28.28
N VAL A 459 0.63 -9.26 -29.41
CA VAL A 459 2.08 -9.05 -29.54
C VAL A 459 2.38 -7.59 -29.82
N ALA A 460 3.34 -7.03 -29.07
CA ALA A 460 3.90 -5.72 -29.34
C ALA A 460 5.00 -5.86 -30.41
N GLU A 461 4.67 -5.54 -31.65
CA GLU A 461 5.59 -5.61 -32.79
C GLU A 461 6.37 -4.31 -32.91
N VAL A 462 7.57 -4.29 -32.33
CA VAL A 462 8.42 -3.11 -32.29
C VAL A 462 9.20 -2.98 -33.60
N ALA A 463 8.77 -2.06 -34.45
CA ALA A 463 9.30 -1.87 -35.80
C ALA A 463 10.74 -1.34 -35.82
N ASN A 464 11.16 -0.57 -34.81
CA ASN A 464 12.46 0.08 -34.73
C ASN A 464 13.42 -0.55 -33.69
N LEU A 465 13.22 -1.82 -33.33
CA LEU A 465 14.03 -2.50 -32.30
C LEU A 465 15.52 -2.51 -32.61
N ASP A 466 15.92 -2.77 -33.86
CA ASP A 466 17.33 -2.81 -34.23
C ASP A 466 17.99 -1.43 -34.18
N ALA A 467 17.25 -0.36 -34.51
CA ALA A 467 17.72 1.01 -34.34
C ALA A 467 17.94 1.34 -32.85
N MET A 468 17.02 0.92 -31.97
CA MET A 468 17.19 1.07 -30.52
C MET A 468 18.37 0.26 -29.98
N ARG A 469 18.58 -0.97 -30.47
CA ARG A 469 19.75 -1.79 -30.10
C ARG A 469 21.06 -1.14 -30.51
N ALA A 470 21.13 -0.59 -31.72
CA ALA A 470 22.30 0.15 -32.20
C ALA A 470 22.60 1.40 -31.33
N ALA A 471 21.55 2.02 -30.78
CA ALA A 471 21.65 3.14 -29.85
C ALA A 471 21.83 2.73 -28.36
N GLY A 472 22.02 1.43 -28.07
CA GLY A 472 22.22 0.93 -26.70
C GLY A 472 20.96 0.84 -25.82
N ALA A 473 19.76 0.98 -26.41
CA ALA A 473 18.47 0.95 -25.70
C ALA A 473 17.56 -0.20 -26.18
N GLY A 474 18.15 -1.37 -26.43
CA GLY A 474 17.43 -2.56 -26.90
C GLY A 474 16.64 -3.31 -25.83
N GLU A 475 16.87 -3.02 -24.55
CA GLU A 475 16.10 -3.61 -23.45
C GLU A 475 14.76 -2.91 -23.30
N LEU A 476 13.68 -3.67 -23.42
CA LEU A 476 12.32 -3.16 -23.36
C LEU A 476 11.60 -3.68 -22.13
N THR A 477 10.90 -2.76 -21.47
CA THR A 477 9.88 -3.08 -20.49
C THR A 477 8.51 -2.95 -21.15
N THR A 478 7.62 -3.90 -20.88
CA THR A 478 6.24 -3.83 -21.38
C THR A 478 5.29 -4.10 -20.23
N THR A 479 4.41 -3.13 -19.96
CA THR A 479 3.29 -3.32 -19.05
C THR A 479 2.03 -3.57 -19.86
N TRP A 480 1.25 -4.56 -19.42
CA TRP A 480 0.04 -5.02 -20.10
C TRP A 480 -1.17 -4.79 -19.23
N ASN A 481 -2.23 -4.23 -19.82
CA ASN A 481 -3.55 -4.17 -19.21
C ASN A 481 -4.57 -4.81 -20.15
N ALA A 482 -5.47 -5.62 -19.61
CA ALA A 482 -6.60 -6.20 -20.32
C ALA A 482 -7.84 -5.70 -19.58
N GLY A 483 -8.65 -4.88 -20.26
CA GLY A 483 -9.63 -3.97 -19.69
C GLY A 483 -10.82 -4.62 -18.97
N ASP A 484 -12.04 -4.15 -19.26
CA ASP A 484 -13.21 -4.35 -18.38
C ASP A 484 -13.78 -5.77 -18.34
N ILE A 485 -13.21 -6.72 -19.08
CA ILE A 485 -13.61 -8.13 -19.11
C ILE A 485 -12.57 -8.94 -18.34
N ALA A 486 -13.04 -9.81 -17.44
CA ALA A 486 -12.15 -10.73 -16.73
C ALA A 486 -11.57 -11.76 -17.70
N VAL A 487 -10.24 -11.92 -17.68
CA VAL A 487 -9.50 -12.84 -18.53
C VAL A 487 -8.47 -13.64 -17.73
N ILE A 488 -8.19 -14.86 -18.17
CA ILE A 488 -6.97 -15.58 -17.77
C ILE A 488 -5.86 -15.12 -18.73
N LYS A 489 -4.79 -14.58 -18.16
CA LYS A 489 -3.69 -13.98 -18.89
C LYS A 489 -2.33 -14.42 -18.36
N GLU A 490 -1.36 -14.50 -19.26
CA GLU A 490 0.05 -14.73 -18.94
C GLU A 490 0.90 -13.70 -19.69
N VAL A 491 1.81 -13.04 -18.98
CA VAL A 491 2.74 -12.08 -19.58
C VAL A 491 4.03 -12.80 -19.91
N ALA A 492 4.43 -12.73 -21.17
CA ALA A 492 5.73 -13.17 -21.66
C ALA A 492 6.48 -11.99 -22.30
N PRO A 493 7.80 -12.07 -22.51
CA PRO A 493 8.56 -11.01 -23.17
C PRO A 493 7.92 -10.58 -24.50
N GLY A 494 7.52 -9.31 -24.59
CA GLY A 494 6.91 -8.71 -25.79
C GLY A 494 5.48 -9.15 -26.14
N LYS A 495 4.85 -10.03 -25.36
CA LYS A 495 3.49 -10.51 -25.65
C LYS A 495 2.63 -10.79 -24.41
N LEU A 496 1.33 -10.65 -24.58
CA LEU A 496 0.30 -11.07 -23.65
C LEU A 496 -0.44 -12.28 -24.22
N MET A 497 -0.40 -13.39 -23.50
CA MET A 497 -1.19 -14.57 -23.84
C MET A 497 -2.53 -14.47 -23.12
N LEU A 498 -3.63 -14.57 -23.86
CA LEU A 498 -4.98 -14.65 -23.33
C LEU A 498 -5.50 -16.06 -23.59
N THR A 499 -5.78 -16.80 -22.53
CA THR A 499 -6.20 -18.21 -22.64
C THR A 499 -7.70 -18.38 -22.43
N ARG A 500 -8.35 -17.41 -21.78
CA ARG A 500 -9.78 -17.47 -21.53
C ARG A 500 -10.40 -16.12 -21.22
N ALA A 501 -11.59 -15.84 -21.76
CA ALA A 501 -12.46 -14.75 -21.33
C ALA A 501 -13.57 -15.26 -20.41
N GLN A 502 -14.05 -14.39 -19.53
CA GLN A 502 -15.18 -14.65 -18.65
C GLN A 502 -16.32 -13.65 -18.84
N ASN A 503 -16.23 -12.73 -19.82
CA ASN A 503 -17.40 -12.07 -20.38
C ASN A 503 -17.33 -11.93 -21.92
N SER A 504 -18.47 -11.76 -22.57
CA SER A 504 -18.57 -11.32 -23.96
C SER A 504 -18.64 -9.80 -24.06
N GLY A 505 -18.12 -9.24 -25.15
CA GLY A 505 -18.08 -7.79 -25.37
C GLY A 505 -16.73 -7.30 -25.89
N PRO A 506 -16.54 -5.98 -25.98
CA PRO A 506 -15.26 -5.41 -26.38
C PRO A 506 -14.23 -5.57 -25.25
N LEU A 507 -13.15 -6.30 -25.51
CA LEU A 507 -11.98 -6.35 -24.64
C LEU A 507 -10.92 -5.40 -25.18
N THR A 508 -10.63 -4.33 -24.43
CA THR A 508 -9.51 -3.43 -24.74
C THR A 508 -8.23 -3.98 -24.12
N VAL A 509 -7.23 -4.28 -24.93
CA VAL A 509 -5.89 -4.64 -24.49
C VAL A 509 -4.96 -3.46 -24.73
N THR A 510 -4.27 -3.03 -23.69
CA THR A 510 -3.31 -1.92 -23.71
C THR A 510 -1.92 -2.48 -23.45
N ALA A 511 -0.96 -2.11 -24.29
CA ALA A 511 0.46 -2.30 -24.00
C ALA A 511 1.13 -0.94 -23.90
N THR A 512 1.99 -0.81 -22.89
CA THR A 512 2.86 0.34 -22.71
C THR A 512 4.29 -0.15 -22.76
N VAL A 513 5.03 0.25 -23.79
CA VAL A 513 6.41 -0.18 -24.04
C VAL A 513 7.36 0.97 -23.75
N SER A 514 8.39 0.74 -22.96
CA SER A 514 9.46 1.71 -22.67
C SER A 514 10.83 1.05 -22.77
N ASN A 515 11.79 1.77 -23.33
CA ASN A 515 13.21 1.43 -23.35
C ASN A 515 14.02 2.31 -22.35
N GLY A 516 13.36 2.84 -21.32
CA GLY A 516 13.91 3.82 -20.38
C GLY A 516 13.61 5.28 -20.73
N GLY A 517 13.12 5.56 -21.94
CA GLY A 517 12.60 6.86 -22.35
C GLY A 517 11.08 6.98 -22.20
N ALA A 518 10.49 7.89 -22.97
CA ALA A 518 9.05 8.13 -22.90
C ALA A 518 8.27 6.88 -23.34
N PRO A 519 7.39 6.33 -22.48
CA PRO A 519 6.67 5.13 -22.82
C PRO A 519 5.71 5.39 -23.99
N THR A 520 5.68 4.46 -24.94
CA THR A 520 4.69 4.46 -26.01
C THR A 520 3.54 3.52 -25.63
N THR A 521 2.31 4.02 -25.72
CA THR A 521 1.10 3.24 -25.43
C THR A 521 0.33 2.96 -26.71
N ARG A 522 -0.14 1.72 -26.86
CA ARG A 522 -1.06 1.30 -27.91
C ARG A 522 -2.18 0.47 -27.32
N THR A 523 -3.33 0.52 -27.97
CA THR A 523 -4.50 -0.27 -27.61
C THR A 523 -4.97 -1.08 -28.82
N ALA A 524 -5.53 -2.25 -28.54
CA ALA A 524 -6.27 -3.05 -29.50
C ALA A 524 -7.59 -3.49 -28.87
N THR A 525 -8.68 -3.48 -29.63
CA THR A 525 -9.98 -3.95 -29.17
C THR A 525 -10.28 -5.29 -29.81
N ILE A 526 -10.57 -6.29 -28.99
CA ILE A 526 -10.92 -7.64 -29.40
C ILE A 526 -12.42 -7.84 -29.13
N ALA A 527 -13.20 -8.19 -30.15
CA ALA A 527 -14.60 -8.54 -29.96
C ALA A 527 -14.72 -9.97 -29.44
N VAL A 528 -15.00 -10.11 -28.14
CA VAL A 528 -15.11 -11.41 -27.47
C VAL A 528 -16.54 -11.95 -27.58
N ARG A 529 -16.68 -13.21 -28.00
CA ARG A 529 -17.94 -13.94 -28.04
C ARG A 529 -17.76 -15.32 -27.42
N GLU A 530 -18.15 -15.44 -26.16
CA GLU A 530 -18.06 -16.72 -25.46
C GLU A 530 -19.07 -17.75 -25.98
N PRO A 531 -18.76 -19.04 -25.86
CA PRO A 531 -19.77 -20.07 -26.03
C PRO A 531 -20.83 -19.96 -24.92
N ALA A 532 -22.07 -20.36 -25.24
CA ALA A 532 -23.16 -20.35 -24.28
C ALA A 532 -22.90 -21.28 -23.06
N THR A 533 -22.16 -22.38 -23.28
CA THR A 533 -21.76 -23.33 -22.23
C THR A 533 -20.34 -23.85 -22.46
N ASP A 534 -19.66 -24.20 -21.38
CA ASP A 534 -18.36 -24.90 -21.43
C ASP A 534 -18.55 -26.42 -21.42
N PRO A 535 -17.77 -27.18 -22.22
CA PRO A 535 -17.69 -28.61 -22.06
C PRO A 535 -17.08 -28.97 -20.70
N TRP A 536 -17.59 -30.04 -20.08
CA TRP A 536 -17.06 -30.54 -18.82
C TRP A 536 -15.61 -31.05 -18.99
N VAL A 537 -14.68 -30.46 -18.25
CA VAL A 537 -13.27 -30.89 -18.25
C VAL A 537 -13.11 -32.07 -17.30
N ARG A 538 -12.60 -33.20 -17.80
CA ARG A 538 -12.37 -34.40 -16.98
C ARG A 538 -11.01 -34.31 -16.29
N ARG A 539 -10.96 -34.68 -15.01
CA ARG A 539 -9.72 -34.86 -14.27
C ARG A 539 -8.99 -36.10 -14.76
N VAL A 540 -7.66 -36.04 -14.82
CA VAL A 540 -6.82 -37.23 -14.98
C VAL A 540 -6.55 -37.85 -13.59
N PRO A 541 -6.88 -39.13 -13.34
CA PRO A 541 -6.60 -39.78 -12.07
C PRO A 541 -5.11 -40.08 -11.87
N ALA A 542 -4.67 -40.15 -10.62
CA ALA A 542 -3.29 -40.54 -10.31
C ALA A 542 -3.06 -42.04 -10.57
N LYS A 543 -1.79 -42.42 -10.77
CA LYS A 543 -1.40 -43.82 -11.05
C LYS A 543 -1.77 -44.79 -9.92
N GLU A 544 -1.68 -44.33 -8.67
CA GLU A 544 -1.97 -45.13 -7.47
C GLU A 544 -3.24 -44.62 -6.75
N GLU A 545 -4.21 -44.10 -7.51
CA GLU A 545 -5.43 -43.53 -6.95
C GLU A 545 -6.40 -44.61 -6.47
N LYS A 546 -6.70 -44.60 -5.17
CA LYS A 546 -7.69 -45.48 -4.53
C LYS A 546 -8.79 -44.66 -3.84
N PRO A 547 -10.01 -45.21 -3.70
CA PRO A 547 -11.07 -44.60 -2.91
C PRO A 547 -10.70 -44.58 -1.42
N GLU A 548 -11.23 -43.60 -0.69
CA GLU A 548 -11.05 -43.44 0.76
C GLU A 548 -12.40 -43.49 1.50
N GLU A 549 -12.39 -43.92 2.76
CA GLU A 549 -13.61 -43.95 3.57
C GLU A 549 -14.23 -42.55 3.68
N ASN A 550 -15.57 -42.46 3.59
CA ASN A 550 -16.32 -41.19 3.56
C ASN A 550 -16.11 -40.29 2.32
N GLN A 551 -15.38 -40.76 1.30
CA GLN A 551 -15.05 -39.92 0.16
C GLN A 551 -16.28 -39.44 -0.62
N PHE A 552 -16.22 -38.19 -1.05
CA PHE A 552 -17.19 -37.56 -1.93
C PHE A 552 -16.70 -37.57 -3.39
N TYR A 553 -17.61 -37.87 -4.32
CA TYR A 553 -17.37 -37.79 -5.76
C TYR A 553 -18.26 -36.71 -6.38
N ALA A 554 -17.65 -35.70 -6.98
CA ALA A 554 -18.40 -34.69 -7.73
C ALA A 554 -19.03 -35.30 -8.98
N ARG A 555 -20.33 -35.02 -9.18
CA ARG A 555 -21.07 -35.42 -10.38
C ARG A 555 -20.74 -34.50 -11.55
N ASP A 556 -20.61 -35.06 -12.74
CA ASP A 556 -20.51 -34.32 -13.99
C ASP A 556 -21.90 -33.82 -14.47
N ASP A 557 -21.99 -33.30 -15.69
CA ASP A 557 -23.26 -32.85 -16.27
C ASP A 557 -24.25 -33.98 -16.56
N GLY A 558 -23.76 -35.22 -16.66
CA GLY A 558 -24.61 -36.41 -16.75
C GLY A 558 -25.21 -36.84 -15.41
N GLY A 559 -24.86 -36.16 -14.32
CA GLY A 559 -25.34 -36.49 -12.98
C GLY A 559 -24.60 -37.67 -12.34
N GLU A 560 -23.43 -38.04 -12.85
CA GLU A 560 -22.63 -39.15 -12.33
C GLU A 560 -21.22 -38.72 -11.94
N GLY A 561 -20.72 -39.24 -10.83
CA GLY A 561 -19.31 -39.16 -10.44
C GLY A 561 -18.53 -40.35 -10.99
N THR A 562 -17.21 -40.19 -11.16
CA THR A 562 -16.32 -41.28 -11.57
C THR A 562 -15.42 -41.67 -10.41
N LEU A 563 -15.54 -42.91 -9.95
CA LEU A 563 -14.61 -43.53 -9.01
C LEU A 563 -13.50 -44.23 -9.79
N HIS A 564 -12.26 -43.94 -9.44
CA HIS A 564 -11.09 -44.63 -9.98
C HIS A 564 -10.47 -45.55 -8.91
N TYR A 565 -10.02 -46.70 -9.38
CA TYR A 565 -9.25 -47.65 -8.58
C TYR A 565 -8.05 -48.10 -9.41
N ASN A 566 -6.97 -47.36 -9.25
CA ASN A 566 -5.72 -47.56 -9.96
C ASN A 566 -4.63 -48.04 -8.99
N GLY A 567 -3.70 -48.82 -9.51
CA GLY A 567 -2.46 -49.10 -8.80
C GLY A 567 -1.65 -50.21 -9.42
N THR A 568 -0.71 -50.72 -8.64
CA THR A 568 0.17 -51.83 -9.04
C THR A 568 0.01 -53.00 -8.09
N LEU A 569 -0.11 -54.23 -8.62
CA LEU A 569 -0.21 -55.43 -7.79
C LEU A 569 1.17 -55.85 -7.26
N ASP A 570 1.19 -56.30 -6.00
CA ASP A 570 2.41 -56.87 -5.39
C ASP A 570 2.79 -58.21 -6.06
N ALA A 571 1.79 -59.00 -6.47
CA ALA A 571 1.96 -60.30 -7.14
C ALA A 571 1.12 -60.40 -8.42
N PRO A 572 1.53 -61.26 -9.40
CA PRO A 572 0.73 -61.50 -10.61
C PRO A 572 -0.67 -62.05 -10.30
N ALA A 573 -1.65 -61.66 -11.09
CA ALA A 573 -3.01 -62.19 -11.08
C ALA A 573 -3.54 -62.24 -12.52
N ASP A 574 -4.46 -63.17 -12.79
CA ASP A 574 -5.05 -63.31 -14.13
C ASP A 574 -5.99 -62.14 -14.44
N ALA A 575 -6.69 -61.63 -13.41
CA ALA A 575 -7.54 -60.45 -13.51
C ALA A 575 -7.63 -59.70 -12.17
N VAL A 576 -8.04 -58.45 -12.23
CA VAL A 576 -8.55 -57.65 -11.10
C VAL A 576 -10.05 -57.40 -11.28
N PHE A 577 -10.75 -57.22 -10.16
CA PHE A 577 -12.15 -56.82 -10.16
C PHE A 577 -12.42 -55.68 -9.20
N LEU A 578 -13.45 -54.88 -9.52
CA LEU A 578 -14.01 -53.84 -8.68
C LEU A 578 -15.52 -54.02 -8.60
N ARG A 579 -16.01 -54.44 -7.44
CA ARG A 579 -17.44 -54.56 -7.14
C ARG A 579 -17.95 -53.27 -6.56
N LEU A 580 -19.04 -52.75 -7.11
CA LEU A 580 -19.76 -51.58 -6.61
C LEU A 580 -21.05 -52.02 -5.95
N TYR A 581 -21.24 -51.60 -4.71
CA TYR A 581 -22.45 -51.78 -3.93
C TYR A 581 -23.14 -50.42 -3.76
N ALA A 582 -24.46 -50.39 -3.90
CA ALA A 582 -25.32 -49.25 -3.60
C ALA A 582 -26.33 -49.70 -2.54
N ASP A 583 -26.32 -49.03 -1.38
CA ASP A 583 -27.11 -49.41 -0.19
C ASP A 583 -26.99 -50.91 0.12
N ASP A 584 -25.73 -51.37 0.18
CA ASP A 584 -25.29 -52.76 0.41
C ASP A 584 -25.71 -53.80 -0.64
N ARG A 585 -26.35 -53.39 -1.73
CA ARG A 585 -26.66 -54.27 -2.86
C ARG A 585 -25.60 -54.17 -3.94
N LEU A 586 -25.06 -55.31 -4.37
CA LEU A 586 -24.13 -55.35 -5.51
C LEU A 586 -24.85 -54.87 -6.77
N VAL A 587 -24.37 -53.78 -7.36
CA VAL A 587 -24.98 -53.17 -8.56
C VAL A 587 -24.09 -53.29 -9.80
N LYS A 588 -22.77 -53.43 -9.64
CA LYS A 588 -21.85 -53.57 -10.76
C LYS A 588 -20.59 -54.32 -10.37
N THR A 589 -20.00 -55.06 -11.31
CA THR A 589 -18.64 -55.60 -11.20
C THR A 589 -17.87 -55.21 -12.46
N GLU A 590 -16.80 -54.44 -12.29
CA GLU A 590 -15.83 -54.16 -13.35
C GLU A 590 -14.68 -55.16 -13.24
N THR A 591 -14.14 -55.59 -14.38
CA THR A 591 -13.00 -56.51 -14.41
C THR A 591 -11.98 -56.04 -15.45
N GLY A 592 -10.70 -56.35 -15.22
CA GLY A 592 -9.63 -56.02 -16.15
C GLY A 592 -8.40 -56.88 -15.93
N ALA A 593 -7.62 -57.11 -16.98
CA ALA A 593 -6.32 -57.77 -16.87
C ALA A 593 -5.26 -56.75 -16.40
N PRO A 594 -4.42 -57.09 -15.41
CA PRO A 594 -3.23 -56.31 -15.11
C PRO A 594 -2.29 -56.25 -16.32
N ALA A 595 -1.60 -55.12 -16.49
CA ALA A 595 -0.54 -54.98 -17.48
C ALA A 595 0.69 -55.84 -17.11
N ALA A 596 1.65 -55.94 -18.03
CA ALA A 596 2.88 -56.72 -17.84
C ALA A 596 3.72 -56.24 -16.63
N ASP A 597 3.65 -54.96 -16.31
CA ASP A 597 4.28 -54.36 -15.11
C ASP A 597 3.43 -54.52 -13.83
N LYS A 598 2.34 -55.30 -13.91
CA LYS A 598 1.33 -55.54 -12.87
C LYS A 598 0.46 -54.32 -12.52
N SER A 599 0.54 -53.24 -13.30
CA SER A 599 -0.35 -52.10 -13.12
C SER A 599 -1.78 -52.40 -13.59
N TYR A 600 -2.76 -51.72 -13.00
CA TYR A 600 -4.16 -51.84 -13.37
C TYR A 600 -4.88 -50.51 -13.16
N ALA A 601 -5.94 -50.30 -13.94
CA ALA A 601 -6.81 -49.14 -13.83
C ALA A 601 -8.25 -49.57 -14.04
N LEU A 602 -9.06 -49.51 -12.97
CA LEU A 602 -10.50 -49.75 -13.03
C LEU A 602 -11.24 -48.45 -12.71
N SER A 603 -12.44 -48.29 -13.25
CA SER A 603 -13.32 -47.18 -12.88
C SER A 603 -14.77 -47.59 -12.93
N THR A 604 -15.59 -46.96 -12.10
CA THR A 604 -17.04 -47.16 -12.09
C THR A 604 -17.77 -45.83 -11.88
N ARG A 605 -19.02 -45.78 -12.34
CA ARG A 605 -19.86 -44.58 -12.26
C ARG A 605 -20.76 -44.63 -11.03
N LEU A 606 -20.83 -43.50 -10.32
CA LEU A 606 -21.68 -43.32 -9.15
C LEU A 606 -22.78 -42.34 -9.52
N ARG A 607 -24.05 -42.76 -9.50
CA ARG A 607 -25.17 -41.85 -9.72
C ARG A 607 -25.34 -40.94 -8.50
N ALA A 608 -25.47 -39.63 -8.72
CA ALA A 608 -25.77 -38.70 -7.65
C ALA A 608 -27.16 -38.98 -7.04
N GLY A 609 -27.24 -38.90 -5.71
CA GLY A 609 -28.45 -39.20 -4.96
C GLY A 609 -28.13 -39.57 -3.51
N LEU A 610 -29.16 -39.65 -2.65
CA LEU A 610 -29.02 -40.14 -1.27
C LEU A 610 -28.81 -41.66 -1.22
N VAL A 611 -27.70 -42.12 -1.80
CA VAL A 611 -27.27 -43.51 -1.91
C VAL A 611 -25.90 -43.65 -1.26
N LYS A 612 -25.73 -44.64 -0.38
CA LYS A 612 -24.41 -44.97 0.18
C LYS A 612 -23.75 -46.02 -0.68
N TYR A 613 -22.62 -45.66 -1.28
CA TYR A 613 -21.82 -46.58 -2.08
C TYR A 613 -20.71 -47.23 -1.25
N ARG A 614 -20.38 -48.46 -1.60
CA ARG A 614 -19.22 -49.20 -1.09
C ARG A 614 -18.58 -49.94 -2.25
N VAL A 615 -17.27 -50.10 -2.23
CA VAL A 615 -16.55 -50.89 -3.22
C VAL A 615 -15.70 -51.98 -2.60
N GLU A 616 -15.59 -53.10 -3.31
CA GLU A 616 -14.60 -54.15 -3.02
C GLU A 616 -13.70 -54.32 -4.22
N PHE A 617 -12.40 -54.18 -3.99
CA PHE A 617 -11.38 -54.48 -4.97
C PHE A 617 -10.74 -55.83 -4.67
N GLY A 618 -10.49 -56.63 -5.69
CA GLY A 618 -9.84 -57.92 -5.53
C GLY A 618 -9.12 -58.42 -6.78
N THR A 619 -8.45 -59.57 -6.61
CA THR A 619 -7.70 -60.27 -7.66
C THR A 619 -8.32 -61.64 -7.93
N LYS A 620 -8.19 -62.13 -9.16
CA LYS A 620 -8.56 -63.48 -9.56
C LYS A 620 -7.33 -64.23 -10.07
N THR A 621 -7.13 -65.46 -9.57
CA THR A 621 -6.10 -66.40 -10.02
C THR A 621 -6.74 -67.78 -10.16
N GLY A 622 -6.78 -68.31 -11.38
CA GLY A 622 -7.61 -69.44 -11.74
C GLY A 622 -9.08 -69.20 -11.38
N ASN A 623 -9.68 -70.15 -10.65
CA ASN A 623 -11.07 -70.06 -10.18
C ASN A 623 -11.22 -69.34 -8.82
N ARG A 624 -10.12 -68.87 -8.22
CA ARG A 624 -10.15 -68.22 -6.90
C ARG A 624 -10.16 -66.71 -7.03
N GLU A 625 -11.18 -66.09 -6.45
CA GLU A 625 -11.22 -64.64 -6.22
C GLU A 625 -10.78 -64.31 -4.79
N THR A 626 -10.07 -63.21 -4.61
CA THR A 626 -9.63 -62.72 -3.30
C THR A 626 -9.87 -61.23 -3.22
N VAL A 627 -10.77 -60.81 -2.32
CA VAL A 627 -10.96 -59.39 -1.99
C VAL A 627 -9.72 -58.90 -1.24
N ARG A 628 -9.14 -57.80 -1.71
CA ARG A 628 -7.90 -57.21 -1.19
C ARG A 628 -8.16 -55.93 -0.39
N HIS A 629 -9.21 -55.20 -0.73
CA HIS A 629 -9.54 -53.93 -0.09
C HIS A 629 -11.04 -53.65 -0.23
N ALA A 630 -11.63 -53.08 0.82
CA ALA A 630 -13.02 -52.64 0.83
C ALA A 630 -13.09 -51.24 1.42
N VAL A 631 -13.86 -50.36 0.79
CA VAL A 631 -14.05 -48.96 1.22
C VAL A 631 -15.52 -48.59 1.11
N GLY A 632 -16.06 -47.96 2.14
CA GLY A 632 -17.48 -47.65 2.26
C GLY A 632 -17.80 -46.17 2.46
N ASN A 633 -19.09 -45.94 2.70
CA ASN A 633 -19.67 -44.63 2.97
C ASN A 633 -19.37 -43.55 1.91
N LEU A 634 -19.25 -43.99 0.65
CA LEU A 634 -18.97 -43.14 -0.49
C LEU A 634 -20.26 -42.48 -0.97
N VAL A 635 -20.19 -41.20 -1.34
CA VAL A 635 -21.35 -40.43 -1.81
C VAL A 635 -21.01 -39.65 -3.07
N CYS A 636 -22.02 -39.35 -3.88
CA CYS A 636 -21.84 -38.59 -5.12
C CYS A 636 -22.82 -37.44 -5.24
N GLY A 637 -22.35 -36.24 -5.59
CA GLY A 637 -23.20 -35.07 -5.73
C GLY A 637 -22.47 -33.79 -6.15
N ASP A 638 -22.87 -32.63 -5.62
CA ASP A 638 -22.34 -31.32 -6.00
C ASP A 638 -21.28 -30.77 -5.04
N ALA A 639 -20.18 -30.25 -5.58
CA ALA A 639 -19.10 -29.64 -4.79
C ALA A 639 -19.01 -28.12 -5.01
N PHE A 640 -18.83 -27.39 -3.92
CA PHE A 640 -18.71 -25.93 -3.89
C PHE A 640 -17.52 -25.48 -3.05
N VAL A 641 -17.01 -24.29 -3.35
CA VAL A 641 -15.99 -23.61 -2.52
C VAL A 641 -16.61 -22.40 -1.85
N ILE A 642 -16.35 -22.25 -0.56
CA ILE A 642 -16.56 -21.00 0.17
C ILE A 642 -15.19 -20.39 0.45
N THR A 643 -15.00 -19.10 0.18
CA THR A 643 -13.75 -18.41 0.52
C THR A 643 -13.98 -16.90 0.74
N GLY A 644 -12.96 -16.20 1.22
CA GLY A 644 -13.05 -14.80 1.67
C GLY A 644 -12.57 -14.65 3.11
N GLN A 645 -13.27 -13.84 3.91
CA GLN A 645 -12.88 -13.55 5.30
C GLN A 645 -13.85 -14.08 6.36
N SER A 646 -13.92 -13.43 7.52
CA SER A 646 -14.60 -13.96 8.71
C SER A 646 -16.09 -14.26 8.53
N ASN A 647 -16.83 -13.46 7.76
CA ASN A 647 -18.23 -13.76 7.43
C ASN A 647 -18.39 -14.92 6.43
N ALA A 648 -17.33 -15.28 5.68
CA ALA A 648 -17.27 -16.54 4.92
C ALA A 648 -16.86 -17.73 5.81
N VAL A 649 -15.99 -17.52 6.81
CA VAL A 649 -15.63 -18.53 7.83
C VAL A 649 -16.87 -18.92 8.64
N ALA A 650 -17.62 -17.93 9.14
CA ALA A 650 -18.89 -18.07 9.84
C ALA A 650 -18.91 -19.10 10.98
N THR A 651 -17.82 -19.18 11.77
CA THR A 651 -17.76 -20.00 13.00
C THR A 651 -18.02 -19.20 14.27
N ASP A 652 -17.91 -17.86 14.19
CA ASP A 652 -18.26 -16.92 15.26
C ASP A 652 -19.68 -16.38 15.03
N PHE A 653 -20.65 -17.01 15.68
CA PHE A 653 -22.09 -16.69 15.58
C PHE A 653 -22.77 -16.64 16.96
N GLY A 654 -21.98 -16.42 18.02
CA GLY A 654 -22.47 -16.34 19.40
C GLY A 654 -22.62 -17.70 20.09
N LYS A 655 -23.49 -17.73 21.12
CA LYS A 655 -23.64 -18.88 22.04
C LYS A 655 -24.48 -20.03 21.47
N ASP A 656 -25.19 -19.81 20.36
CA ASP A 656 -26.05 -20.82 19.73
C ASP A 656 -25.24 -22.06 19.37
N ASP A 657 -25.73 -23.25 19.69
CA ASP A 657 -24.97 -24.49 19.49
C ASP A 657 -25.74 -25.51 18.62
N PRO A 658 -25.80 -25.29 17.29
CA PRO A 658 -26.66 -26.07 16.40
C PRO A 658 -26.27 -27.55 16.39
N ALA A 659 -27.25 -28.41 16.72
CA ALA A 659 -27.08 -29.86 16.78
C ALA A 659 -27.18 -30.56 15.42
N PHE A 660 -27.60 -29.86 14.35
CA PHE A 660 -27.77 -30.46 13.04
C PHE A 660 -26.46 -31.08 12.54
N ARG A 661 -26.55 -32.31 12.04
CA ARG A 661 -25.50 -33.10 11.40
C ARG A 661 -26.12 -33.82 10.20
N SER A 662 -25.31 -34.09 9.17
CA SER A 662 -25.78 -34.80 7.98
C SER A 662 -24.74 -35.79 7.48
N ASP A 663 -25.20 -36.98 7.10
CA ASP A 663 -24.39 -37.97 6.39
C ASP A 663 -24.09 -37.57 4.93
N TRP A 664 -24.84 -36.60 4.42
CA TRP A 664 -24.86 -36.20 3.01
C TRP A 664 -24.15 -34.88 2.74
N ILE A 665 -23.65 -34.21 3.79
CA ILE A 665 -22.86 -32.99 3.67
C ILE A 665 -21.42 -33.32 4.06
N ARG A 666 -20.50 -33.22 3.09
CA ARG A 666 -19.10 -33.60 3.23
C ARG A 666 -18.16 -32.42 3.13
N THR A 667 -16.97 -32.59 3.70
CA THR A 667 -15.82 -31.72 3.44
C THR A 667 -14.54 -32.54 3.49
N PHE A 668 -13.46 -31.96 2.99
CA PHE A 668 -12.12 -32.53 3.09
C PHE A 668 -11.24 -31.62 3.94
N GLY A 669 -10.79 -32.16 5.06
CA GLY A 669 -9.90 -31.51 6.01
C GLY A 669 -10.42 -30.25 6.69
N THR A 670 -9.49 -29.43 7.14
CA THR A 670 -9.76 -28.32 8.09
C THR A 670 -9.44 -26.95 7.49
N MET A 671 -10.15 -25.93 7.97
CA MET A 671 -9.88 -24.51 7.70
C MET A 671 -8.65 -23.96 8.44
N SER A 672 -7.96 -24.79 9.24
CA SER A 672 -6.81 -24.36 10.05
C SER A 672 -5.64 -23.86 9.18
N GLY A 673 -4.74 -23.09 9.81
CA GLY A 673 -3.50 -22.64 9.16
C GLY A 673 -2.55 -23.76 8.73
N ASN A 674 -2.75 -24.98 9.23
CA ASN A 674 -2.03 -26.18 8.79
C ASN A 674 -3.02 -27.16 8.13
N PRO A 675 -3.20 -27.12 6.80
CA PRO A 675 -4.16 -27.98 6.13
C PRO A 675 -3.81 -29.48 6.22
N LYS A 676 -2.55 -29.84 6.53
CA LYS A 676 -2.11 -31.24 6.70
C LYS A 676 -2.57 -31.86 8.02
N ALA A 677 -2.96 -31.05 9.00
CA ALA A 677 -3.37 -31.54 10.33
C ALA A 677 -4.62 -32.43 10.29
N ALA A 678 -5.46 -32.29 9.26
CA ALA A 678 -6.61 -33.14 9.01
C ALA A 678 -6.74 -33.40 7.50
N ALA A 679 -5.90 -34.26 6.93
CA ALA A 679 -5.94 -34.59 5.50
C ALA A 679 -6.86 -35.78 5.21
N ALA A 680 -8.15 -35.67 5.53
CA ALA A 680 -9.11 -36.76 5.43
C ALA A 680 -10.53 -36.27 5.07
N TRP A 681 -11.36 -37.20 4.62
CA TRP A 681 -12.79 -37.00 4.40
C TRP A 681 -13.59 -37.08 5.68
N GLY A 682 -14.60 -36.21 5.81
CA GLY A 682 -15.47 -36.19 6.99
C GLY A 682 -16.85 -35.60 6.72
N LYS A 683 -17.74 -35.82 7.69
CA LYS A 683 -19.04 -35.13 7.78
C LYS A 683 -18.77 -33.68 8.16
N ALA A 684 -19.37 -32.76 7.42
CA ALA A 684 -19.18 -31.34 7.69
C ALA A 684 -19.90 -30.90 8.99
N VAL A 685 -19.34 -29.90 9.66
CA VAL A 685 -19.92 -29.27 10.85
C VAL A 685 -19.87 -27.74 10.74
N HIS A 686 -20.72 -27.04 11.50
CA HIS A 686 -20.78 -25.57 11.51
C HIS A 686 -19.49 -24.99 12.08
N ARG A 687 -19.19 -25.40 13.31
CA ARG A 687 -17.95 -25.17 14.08
C ARG A 687 -17.66 -26.45 14.86
N GLY A 688 -16.40 -26.75 15.11
CA GLY A 688 -16.03 -27.99 15.79
C GLY A 688 -16.27 -27.92 17.29
N ARG A 689 -16.83 -28.98 17.86
CA ARG A 689 -16.82 -29.28 19.31
C ARG A 689 -15.72 -30.31 19.59
N ASP A 690 -15.07 -30.24 20.75
CA ASP A 690 -14.23 -31.32 21.32
C ASP A 690 -13.43 -32.14 20.30
N GLY A 691 -12.58 -31.48 19.50
CA GLY A 691 -11.71 -32.15 18.51
C GLY A 691 -12.29 -32.37 17.11
N GLU A 692 -13.52 -31.95 16.81
CA GLU A 692 -14.08 -31.95 15.44
C GLU A 692 -13.30 -30.98 14.51
N THR A 693 -12.79 -31.48 13.38
CA THR A 693 -11.89 -30.73 12.47
C THR A 693 -12.50 -30.32 11.13
N PHE A 694 -13.69 -30.84 10.77
CA PHE A 694 -14.34 -30.74 9.45
C PHE A 694 -15.32 -29.56 9.32
N GLN A 695 -14.83 -28.37 9.65
CA GLN A 695 -15.66 -27.17 9.75
C GLN A 695 -15.89 -26.51 8.38
N ILE A 696 -17.13 -26.04 8.12
CA ILE A 696 -17.48 -25.28 6.90
C ILE A 696 -18.24 -23.98 7.18
N GLY A 697 -18.44 -23.60 8.44
CA GLY A 697 -19.17 -22.39 8.82
C GLY A 697 -20.68 -22.56 8.88
N TYR A 698 -21.37 -21.63 9.54
CA TYR A 698 -22.80 -21.73 9.81
C TYR A 698 -23.64 -21.73 8.52
N TRP A 699 -23.49 -20.71 7.69
CA TRP A 699 -24.28 -20.59 6.47
C TRP A 699 -23.87 -21.63 5.41
N GLY A 700 -22.63 -22.13 5.45
CA GLY A 700 -22.21 -23.27 4.63
C GLY A 700 -22.98 -24.54 4.96
N MET A 701 -23.11 -24.87 6.25
CA MET A 701 -23.94 -25.99 6.70
C MET A 701 -25.42 -25.82 6.36
N GLU A 702 -25.96 -24.61 6.56
CA GLU A 702 -27.37 -24.31 6.26
C GLU A 702 -27.67 -24.38 4.74
N LEU A 703 -26.76 -23.91 3.90
CA LEU A 703 -26.85 -24.06 2.43
C LEU A 703 -26.84 -25.54 2.05
N GLY A 704 -25.87 -26.31 2.57
CA GLY A 704 -25.77 -27.75 2.32
C GLY A 704 -27.05 -28.48 2.76
N ARG A 705 -27.62 -28.12 3.91
CA ARG A 705 -28.87 -28.68 4.42
C ARG A 705 -30.02 -28.44 3.45
N ARG A 706 -30.24 -27.19 3.03
CA ARG A 706 -31.31 -26.80 2.10
C ARG A 706 -31.22 -27.55 0.78
N LEU A 707 -30.01 -27.63 0.21
CA LEU A 707 -29.80 -28.31 -1.07
C LEU A 707 -30.01 -29.83 -0.97
N VAL A 708 -29.50 -30.47 0.08
CA VAL A 708 -29.71 -31.91 0.31
C VAL A 708 -31.18 -32.23 0.57
N GLU A 709 -31.86 -31.43 1.40
CA GLU A 709 -33.28 -31.64 1.74
C GLU A 709 -34.19 -31.49 0.52
N GLU A 710 -33.97 -30.46 -0.31
CA GLU A 710 -34.78 -30.20 -1.50
C GLU A 710 -34.44 -31.17 -2.64
N HIS A 711 -33.16 -31.25 -3.03
CA HIS A 711 -32.75 -31.90 -4.29
C HIS A 711 -32.38 -33.37 -4.12
N LYS A 712 -32.27 -33.86 -2.87
CA LYS A 712 -31.87 -35.24 -2.56
C LYS A 712 -30.51 -35.61 -3.18
N VAL A 713 -29.62 -34.62 -3.31
CA VAL A 713 -28.25 -34.78 -3.82
C VAL A 713 -27.26 -34.43 -2.70
N PRO A 714 -26.28 -35.30 -2.40
CA PRO A 714 -25.18 -35.00 -1.48
C PRO A 714 -24.43 -33.73 -1.88
N VAL A 715 -23.94 -32.98 -0.90
CA VAL A 715 -23.20 -31.73 -1.12
C VAL A 715 -21.83 -31.80 -0.45
N CYS A 716 -20.80 -31.34 -1.15
CA CYS A 716 -19.48 -31.08 -0.57
C CYS A 716 -19.19 -29.58 -0.57
N ILE A 717 -18.72 -29.07 0.58
CA ILE A 717 -18.28 -27.68 0.69
C ILE A 717 -16.86 -27.66 1.23
N LEU A 718 -15.94 -27.05 0.48
CA LEU A 718 -14.61 -26.73 0.97
C LEU A 718 -14.55 -25.25 1.31
N ASN A 719 -14.50 -24.94 2.60
CA ASN A 719 -14.35 -23.57 3.07
C ASN A 719 -12.86 -23.26 3.28
N GLY A 720 -12.34 -22.30 2.53
CA GLY A 720 -10.96 -21.80 2.58
C GLY A 720 -10.85 -20.37 3.11
N ALA A 721 -11.91 -19.82 3.68
CA ALA A 721 -11.93 -18.46 4.19
C ALA A 721 -11.03 -18.28 5.42
N VAL A 722 -10.50 -17.06 5.61
CA VAL A 722 -9.66 -16.70 6.76
C VAL A 722 -10.01 -15.30 7.25
N GLY A 723 -10.37 -15.17 8.53
CA GLY A 723 -10.80 -13.90 9.14
C GLY A 723 -9.74 -12.80 9.09
N GLY A 724 -10.19 -11.54 8.97
CA GLY A 724 -9.32 -10.35 9.03
C GLY A 724 -8.38 -10.17 7.82
N THR A 725 -8.70 -10.77 6.68
CA THR A 725 -7.85 -10.74 5.49
C THR A 725 -8.36 -9.75 4.44
N ARG A 726 -7.42 -9.11 3.74
CA ARG A 726 -7.66 -8.28 2.54
C ARG A 726 -7.57 -9.11 1.26
N ILE A 727 -8.13 -8.60 0.16
CA ILE A 727 -8.16 -9.31 -1.12
C ILE A 727 -6.76 -9.60 -1.71
N ASP A 728 -5.75 -8.75 -1.45
CA ASP A 728 -4.36 -8.96 -1.91
C ASP A 728 -3.71 -10.20 -1.27
N GLN A 729 -4.19 -10.62 -0.09
CA GLN A 729 -3.66 -11.79 0.61
C GLN A 729 -4.24 -13.13 0.09
N HIS A 730 -5.31 -13.06 -0.72
CA HIS A 730 -5.96 -14.22 -1.32
C HIS A 730 -5.38 -14.60 -2.69
N GLN A 731 -4.42 -13.84 -3.19
CA GLN A 731 -3.90 -14.02 -4.55
C GLN A 731 -3.13 -15.33 -4.71
N ARG A 732 -3.26 -15.93 -5.90
CA ARG A 732 -2.50 -17.12 -6.30
C ARG A 732 -1.04 -16.75 -6.54
N ARG A 733 -0.10 -17.49 -5.95
CA ARG A 733 1.33 -17.35 -6.24
C ARG A 733 1.68 -18.16 -7.49
N ALA A 734 2.02 -17.48 -8.59
CA ALA A 734 2.28 -18.16 -9.87
C ALA A 734 3.44 -19.18 -9.81
N ALA A 735 4.51 -18.85 -9.08
CA ALA A 735 5.70 -19.71 -8.96
C ALA A 735 5.47 -20.98 -8.13
N ASP A 736 4.57 -20.92 -7.15
CA ASP A 736 4.19 -22.06 -6.31
C ASP A 736 2.70 -21.91 -5.91
N PRO A 737 1.77 -22.41 -6.75
CA PRO A 737 0.34 -22.25 -6.51
C PRO A 737 -0.18 -22.97 -5.27
N GLU A 738 0.52 -24.01 -4.81
CA GLU A 738 0.17 -24.81 -3.63
C GLU A 738 0.99 -24.40 -2.38
N ASP A 739 1.63 -23.22 -2.41
CA ASP A 739 2.39 -22.68 -1.29
C ASP A 739 1.50 -22.59 -0.04
N LEU A 740 1.75 -23.50 0.91
CA LEU A 740 0.95 -23.65 2.13
C LEU A 740 1.11 -22.46 3.09
N THR A 741 2.06 -21.55 2.86
CA THR A 741 2.16 -20.30 3.61
C THR A 741 1.08 -19.30 3.18
N THR A 742 0.55 -19.43 1.95
CA THR A 742 -0.49 -18.56 1.38
C THR A 742 -1.90 -19.06 1.63
N LEU A 743 -2.89 -18.16 1.62
CA LEU A 743 -4.30 -18.53 1.79
C LEU A 743 -4.81 -19.36 0.61
N TYR A 744 -4.49 -18.91 -0.61
CA TYR A 744 -4.86 -19.60 -1.84
C TYR A 744 -4.26 -21.01 -1.90
N GLY A 745 -2.97 -21.15 -1.62
CA GLY A 745 -2.27 -22.44 -1.72
C GLY A 745 -2.79 -23.48 -0.74
N ARG A 746 -3.18 -23.08 0.48
CA ARG A 746 -3.84 -23.99 1.44
C ARG A 746 -5.17 -24.54 0.90
N LEU A 747 -6.00 -23.69 0.30
CA LEU A 747 -7.28 -24.10 -0.29
C LEU A 747 -7.05 -24.99 -1.52
N LEU A 748 -6.18 -24.57 -2.45
CA LEU A 748 -5.87 -25.35 -3.65
C LEU A 748 -5.34 -26.74 -3.29
N TRP A 749 -4.39 -26.81 -2.35
CA TRP A 749 -3.86 -28.08 -1.86
C TRP A 749 -4.96 -28.99 -1.33
N ARG A 750 -5.88 -28.48 -0.49
CA ARG A 750 -7.03 -29.26 0.03
C ARG A 750 -7.93 -29.77 -1.09
N VAL A 751 -8.28 -28.93 -2.06
CA VAL A 751 -9.12 -29.34 -3.21
C VAL A 751 -8.42 -30.40 -4.06
N LYS A 752 -7.09 -30.30 -4.22
CA LYS A 752 -6.28 -31.29 -4.94
C LYS A 752 -6.21 -32.62 -4.19
N GLN A 753 -5.96 -32.61 -2.88
CA GLN A 753 -5.99 -33.82 -2.05
C GLN A 753 -7.38 -34.48 -2.05
N ALA A 754 -8.45 -33.68 -2.06
CA ALA A 754 -9.82 -34.16 -2.20
C ALA A 754 -10.12 -34.71 -3.62
N LYS A 755 -9.21 -34.61 -4.59
CA LYS A 755 -9.43 -35.01 -6.00
C LYS A 755 -10.61 -34.25 -6.65
N LEU A 756 -10.90 -33.04 -6.17
CA LEU A 756 -12.08 -32.24 -6.53
C LEU A 756 -11.79 -31.02 -7.42
N THR A 757 -10.56 -30.80 -7.91
CA THR A 757 -10.23 -29.62 -8.73
C THR A 757 -11.16 -29.44 -9.93
N HIS A 758 -11.58 -30.55 -10.56
CA HIS A 758 -12.52 -30.52 -11.70
C HIS A 758 -13.97 -30.75 -11.28
N GLY A 759 -14.26 -30.84 -9.97
CA GLY A 759 -15.60 -31.09 -9.44
C GLY A 759 -16.30 -29.85 -8.91
N ILE A 760 -15.57 -28.75 -8.70
CA ILE A 760 -16.13 -27.52 -8.12
C ILE A 760 -17.05 -26.83 -9.13
N ARG A 761 -18.33 -26.64 -8.76
CA ARG A 761 -19.34 -26.00 -9.61
C ARG A 761 -19.42 -24.50 -9.46
N ALA A 762 -19.20 -23.98 -8.25
CA ALA A 762 -19.24 -22.55 -7.97
C ALA A 762 -18.30 -22.16 -6.83
N VAL A 763 -17.90 -20.89 -6.83
CA VAL A 763 -17.18 -20.25 -5.73
C VAL A 763 -18.09 -19.20 -5.09
N LEU A 764 -18.24 -19.29 -3.78
CA LEU A 764 -18.99 -18.34 -2.96
C LEU A 764 -17.99 -17.47 -2.19
N TRP A 765 -18.05 -16.16 -2.43
CA TRP A 765 -17.11 -15.17 -1.96
C TRP A 765 -17.80 -14.15 -1.05
N HIS A 766 -17.35 -14.08 0.22
CA HIS A 766 -17.69 -12.96 1.10
C HIS A 766 -16.42 -12.35 1.69
N GLN A 767 -16.07 -11.18 1.20
CA GLN A 767 -14.92 -10.41 1.68
C GLN A 767 -15.05 -8.94 1.31
N GLY A 768 -14.31 -8.10 2.01
CA GLY A 768 -14.13 -6.69 1.71
C GLY A 768 -14.05 -5.85 2.97
N GLU A 769 -14.46 -6.39 4.12
CA GLU A 769 -14.51 -5.61 5.36
C GLU A 769 -13.13 -5.05 5.73
N ASN A 770 -12.05 -5.80 5.47
CA ASN A 770 -10.68 -5.33 5.72
C ASN A 770 -10.10 -4.41 4.62
N ASP A 771 -10.74 -4.32 3.45
CA ASP A 771 -10.37 -3.43 2.34
C ASP A 771 -11.08 -2.08 2.39
N GLN A 772 -11.96 -1.87 3.38
CA GLN A 772 -12.60 -0.58 3.62
C GLN A 772 -11.60 0.47 4.11
N GLY A 773 -10.48 0.06 4.72
CA GLY A 773 -9.53 0.97 5.35
C GLY A 773 -8.55 1.63 4.39
N ALA A 774 -7.69 2.47 4.95
CA ALA A 774 -6.60 3.11 4.24
C ALA A 774 -5.32 2.27 4.16
N ASP A 775 -5.36 0.97 4.45
CA ASP A 775 -4.19 0.08 4.45
C ASP A 775 -4.11 -0.76 3.17
N GLY A 776 -4.41 -0.14 2.03
CA GLY A 776 -4.33 -0.78 0.72
C GLY A 776 -2.88 -1.06 0.32
N PRO A 777 -2.63 -2.03 -0.57
CA PRO A 777 -1.28 -2.49 -0.93
C PRO A 777 -0.41 -1.43 -1.60
N THR A 778 -1.01 -0.37 -2.14
CA THR A 778 -0.31 0.79 -2.73
C THR A 778 0.03 1.87 -1.70
N GLY A 779 -0.37 1.69 -0.44
CA GLY A 779 -0.42 2.74 0.58
C GLY A 779 -1.65 3.64 0.46
N GLY A 780 -2.55 3.40 -0.49
CA GLY A 780 -3.85 4.08 -0.62
C GLY A 780 -4.99 3.34 0.08
N TYR A 781 -6.23 3.61 -0.31
CA TYR A 781 -7.39 2.88 0.21
C TYR A 781 -7.54 1.51 -0.48
N GLY A 782 -8.05 0.51 0.24
CA GLY A 782 -8.20 -0.85 -0.31
C GLY A 782 -9.09 -0.93 -1.56
N TYR A 783 -10.14 -0.10 -1.64
CA TYR A 783 -11.06 -0.08 -2.79
C TYR A 783 -10.38 0.24 -4.13
N GLU A 784 -9.26 0.97 -4.13
CA GLU A 784 -8.56 1.42 -5.34
C GLU A 784 -8.01 0.26 -6.17
N THR A 785 -7.69 -0.87 -5.53
CA THR A 785 -7.08 -2.04 -6.18
C THR A 785 -7.99 -3.28 -6.18
N TYR A 786 -9.10 -3.23 -5.45
CA TYR A 786 -9.97 -4.38 -5.20
C TYR A 786 -10.51 -5.02 -6.48
N ARG A 787 -10.95 -4.21 -7.47
CA ARG A 787 -11.51 -4.72 -8.74
C ARG A 787 -10.53 -5.62 -9.47
N GLN A 788 -9.29 -5.15 -9.63
CA GLN A 788 -8.26 -5.88 -10.36
C GLN A 788 -7.88 -7.17 -9.62
N TYR A 789 -7.68 -7.11 -8.31
CA TYR A 789 -7.39 -8.30 -7.50
C TYR A 789 -8.52 -9.33 -7.50
N PHE A 790 -9.78 -8.91 -7.58
CA PHE A 790 -10.89 -9.86 -7.72
C PHE A 790 -10.87 -10.53 -9.10
N ILE A 791 -10.60 -9.78 -10.17
CA ILE A 791 -10.48 -10.33 -11.53
C ILE A 791 -9.36 -11.36 -11.60
N ASP A 792 -8.18 -11.04 -11.07
CA ASP A 792 -7.02 -11.94 -11.08
C ASP A 792 -7.28 -13.20 -10.22
N LEU A 793 -7.96 -13.03 -9.08
CA LEU A 793 -8.37 -14.15 -8.23
C LEU A 793 -9.41 -15.07 -8.90
N ALA A 794 -10.41 -14.50 -9.58
CA ALA A 794 -11.40 -15.27 -10.33
C ALA A 794 -10.78 -15.98 -11.53
N ALA A 795 -9.80 -15.37 -12.20
CA ALA A 795 -9.01 -16.01 -13.26
C ALA A 795 -8.23 -17.21 -12.70
N ALA A 796 -7.58 -17.05 -11.55
CA ALA A 796 -6.89 -18.12 -10.84
C ALA A 796 -7.84 -19.28 -10.48
N TRP A 797 -9.02 -19.00 -9.89
CA TRP A 797 -10.00 -20.05 -9.61
C TRP A 797 -10.46 -20.76 -10.88
N LYS A 798 -10.71 -20.05 -11.98
CA LYS A 798 -11.13 -20.70 -13.24
C LYS A 798 -10.02 -21.55 -13.84
N GLN A 799 -8.76 -21.16 -13.67
CA GLN A 799 -7.61 -21.94 -14.11
C GLN A 799 -7.48 -23.25 -13.33
N ASP A 800 -7.52 -23.18 -11.99
CA ASP A 800 -7.29 -24.36 -11.16
C ASP A 800 -8.57 -25.19 -10.96
N PHE A 801 -9.75 -24.59 -11.15
CA PHE A 801 -11.08 -25.21 -11.08
C PHE A 801 -11.87 -25.00 -12.41
N PRO A 802 -11.51 -25.74 -13.48
CA PRO A 802 -11.99 -25.45 -14.83
C PRO A 802 -13.51 -25.57 -15.01
N ASN A 803 -14.19 -26.35 -14.17
CA ASN A 803 -15.64 -26.56 -14.24
C ASN A 803 -16.46 -25.62 -13.35
N VAL A 804 -15.84 -24.60 -12.73
CA VAL A 804 -16.58 -23.52 -12.07
C VAL A 804 -17.44 -22.81 -13.11
N ARG A 805 -18.74 -22.72 -12.87
CA ARG A 805 -19.72 -22.08 -13.76
C ARG A 805 -20.25 -20.76 -13.25
N HIS A 806 -20.18 -20.51 -11.94
CA HIS A 806 -20.73 -19.28 -11.36
C HIS A 806 -19.92 -18.79 -10.17
N TYR A 807 -19.87 -17.47 -10.01
CA TYR A 807 -19.34 -16.79 -8.84
C TYR A 807 -20.46 -16.08 -8.09
N TYR A 808 -20.59 -16.38 -6.80
CA TYR A 808 -21.55 -15.71 -5.93
C TYR A 808 -20.80 -14.79 -4.98
N VAL A 809 -20.99 -13.49 -5.14
CA VAL A 809 -20.34 -12.45 -4.34
C VAL A 809 -21.36 -11.84 -3.40
N PHE A 810 -20.97 -11.57 -2.15
CA PHE A 810 -21.77 -10.74 -1.25
C PHE A 810 -21.22 -9.32 -1.24
N GLN A 811 -22.07 -8.31 -1.49
CA GLN A 811 -21.73 -6.92 -1.21
C GLN A 811 -21.78 -6.74 0.31
N ILE A 812 -20.68 -6.24 0.88
CA ILE A 812 -20.63 -5.96 2.32
C ILE A 812 -21.59 -4.83 2.66
N TRP A 813 -22.05 -4.81 3.91
CA TRP A 813 -22.85 -3.71 4.41
C TRP A 813 -21.99 -2.54 4.91
N PRO A 814 -22.57 -1.33 5.10
CA PRO A 814 -21.82 -0.12 5.40
C PRO A 814 -21.08 -0.20 6.74
N LYS A 815 -19.83 0.27 6.76
CA LYS A 815 -18.93 0.23 7.94
C LYS A 815 -18.89 -1.11 8.66
N SER A 816 -18.88 -2.21 7.91
CA SER A 816 -18.65 -3.54 8.50
C SER A 816 -17.37 -3.54 9.34
N CYS A 817 -17.42 -4.10 10.54
CA CYS A 817 -16.27 -4.14 11.46
C CYS A 817 -15.65 -2.75 11.76
N SER A 818 -16.36 -1.64 11.52
CA SER A 818 -15.89 -0.26 11.75
C SER A 818 -14.60 0.13 11.00
N MET A 819 -14.31 -0.52 9.85
CA MET A 819 -13.05 -0.33 9.12
C MET A 819 -13.05 0.83 8.10
N GLY A 820 -14.24 1.30 7.69
CA GLY A 820 -14.38 2.39 6.70
C GLY A 820 -14.05 3.77 7.26
N ILE A 821 -13.33 4.58 6.48
CA ILE A 821 -12.88 5.94 6.84
C ILE A 821 -13.26 6.89 5.69
N ASN A 822 -13.89 8.02 6.01
CA ASN A 822 -14.20 9.07 5.02
C ASN A 822 -14.90 8.58 3.73
N GLY A 823 -15.82 7.62 3.87
CA GLY A 823 -16.61 7.08 2.75
C GLY A 823 -15.88 6.06 1.88
N SER A 824 -14.68 5.61 2.27
CA SER A 824 -13.94 4.55 1.56
C SER A 824 -14.73 3.24 1.43
N ASP A 825 -15.57 2.90 2.41
CA ASP A 825 -16.44 1.73 2.35
C ASP A 825 -17.62 1.90 1.39
N ASN A 826 -18.09 3.14 1.16
CA ASN A 826 -19.08 3.43 0.12
C ASN A 826 -18.49 3.12 -1.27
N ARG A 827 -17.24 3.54 -1.52
CA ARG A 827 -16.51 3.28 -2.77
C ARG A 827 -16.18 1.80 -2.95
N LEU A 828 -15.81 1.09 -1.89
CA LEU A 828 -15.60 -0.36 -1.97
C LEU A 828 -16.89 -1.10 -2.36
N ARG A 829 -18.03 -0.73 -1.75
CA ARG A 829 -19.33 -1.33 -2.10
C ARG A 829 -19.70 -1.04 -3.55
N GLU A 830 -19.39 0.14 -4.07
CA GLU A 830 -19.55 0.47 -5.49
C GLU A 830 -18.68 -0.42 -6.40
N VAL A 831 -17.43 -0.68 -6.02
CA VAL A 831 -16.58 -1.64 -6.72
C VAL A 831 -17.23 -3.03 -6.74
N GLN A 832 -17.71 -3.52 -5.59
CA GLN A 832 -18.37 -4.83 -5.50
C GLN A 832 -19.66 -4.89 -6.34
N ARG A 833 -20.44 -3.82 -6.37
CA ARG A 833 -21.69 -3.71 -7.16
C ARG A 833 -21.43 -3.86 -8.65
N THR A 834 -20.30 -3.33 -9.12
CA THR A 834 -19.95 -3.25 -10.55
C THR A 834 -19.09 -4.43 -11.01
N LEU A 835 -18.68 -5.36 -10.14
CA LEU A 835 -17.98 -6.58 -10.54
C LEU A 835 -18.69 -7.36 -11.66
N PRO A 836 -20.03 -7.54 -11.68
CA PRO A 836 -20.71 -8.27 -12.74
C PRO A 836 -20.46 -7.75 -14.16
N THR A 837 -20.04 -6.49 -14.34
CA THR A 837 -19.74 -5.98 -15.69
C THR A 837 -18.56 -6.70 -16.34
N ALA A 838 -17.68 -7.32 -15.54
CA ALA A 838 -16.53 -8.09 -16.00
C ALA A 838 -16.81 -9.58 -16.24
N PHE A 839 -18.01 -10.08 -15.92
CA PHE A 839 -18.30 -11.52 -15.93
C PHE A 839 -19.69 -11.84 -16.52
N SER A 840 -19.78 -12.88 -17.35
CA SER A 840 -21.06 -13.45 -17.79
C SER A 840 -21.78 -14.21 -16.67
N ASN A 841 -21.03 -14.83 -15.75
CA ASN A 841 -21.59 -15.69 -14.69
C ASN A 841 -21.12 -15.26 -13.29
N LEU A 842 -21.49 -14.03 -12.89
CA LEU A 842 -21.30 -13.54 -11.53
C LEU A 842 -22.60 -12.91 -11.02
N SER A 843 -22.99 -13.22 -9.80
CA SER A 843 -24.12 -12.58 -9.13
C SER A 843 -23.68 -11.97 -7.81
N VAL A 844 -24.15 -10.75 -7.54
CA VAL A 844 -23.90 -10.04 -6.28
C VAL A 844 -25.16 -10.09 -5.42
N MET A 845 -25.02 -10.54 -4.18
CA MET A 845 -26.09 -10.58 -3.18
C MET A 845 -25.88 -9.48 -2.13
N SER A 846 -26.96 -8.80 -1.74
CA SER A 846 -26.93 -7.72 -0.75
C SER A 846 -27.02 -8.30 0.66
N THR A 847 -26.17 -7.84 1.57
CA THR A 847 -26.23 -8.18 2.99
C THR A 847 -27.02 -7.17 3.84
N LEU A 848 -27.43 -6.02 3.26
CA LEU A 848 -28.09 -4.91 3.98
C LEU A 848 -29.36 -5.34 4.71
N GLY A 849 -30.16 -6.19 4.07
CA GLY A 849 -31.50 -6.59 4.53
C GLY A 849 -31.53 -7.76 5.50
N ILE A 850 -30.37 -8.24 5.94
CA ILE A 850 -30.26 -9.39 6.84
C ILE A 850 -30.61 -8.96 8.27
N ASN A 851 -31.58 -9.66 8.86
CA ASN A 851 -32.14 -9.38 10.19
C ASN A 851 -32.23 -10.69 10.98
N PRO A 852 -31.68 -10.79 12.20
CA PRO A 852 -30.95 -9.76 12.94
C PRO A 852 -29.66 -9.28 12.24
N PRO A 853 -29.32 -7.98 12.34
CA PRO A 853 -28.07 -7.45 11.83
C PRO A 853 -26.85 -8.09 12.51
N GLY A 854 -25.70 -8.00 11.85
CA GLY A 854 -24.40 -8.23 12.48
C GLY A 854 -23.81 -6.99 13.15
N GLY A 855 -22.53 -7.05 13.47
CA GLY A 855 -21.69 -5.86 13.68
C GLY A 855 -20.46 -5.98 12.81
N CYS A 856 -19.48 -6.72 13.32
CA CYS A 856 -18.46 -7.33 12.47
C CYS A 856 -18.92 -8.69 11.93
N HIS A 857 -19.51 -9.53 12.78
CA HIS A 857 -20.05 -10.86 12.43
C HIS A 857 -21.56 -10.92 12.65
N PHE A 858 -22.23 -11.80 11.93
CA PHE A 858 -23.67 -12.06 12.09
C PHE A 858 -23.93 -13.13 13.17
N PRO A 859 -25.06 -13.07 13.89
CA PRO A 859 -25.50 -14.19 14.72
C PRO A 859 -26.00 -15.35 13.84
N ALA A 860 -26.26 -16.52 14.44
CA ALA A 860 -26.70 -17.72 13.72
C ALA A 860 -27.90 -17.49 12.80
N ALA A 861 -28.94 -16.79 13.28
CA ALA A 861 -30.11 -16.44 12.48
C ALA A 861 -29.77 -15.53 11.28
N GLY A 862 -28.81 -14.62 11.44
CA GLY A 862 -28.32 -13.78 10.35
C GLY A 862 -27.55 -14.59 9.30
N TYR A 863 -26.71 -15.55 9.71
CA TYR A 863 -26.07 -16.48 8.78
C TYR A 863 -27.07 -17.45 8.12
N ALA A 864 -28.17 -17.81 8.78
CA ALA A 864 -29.23 -18.58 8.12
C ALA A 864 -29.84 -17.81 6.93
N GLU A 865 -29.95 -16.48 7.04
CA GLU A 865 -30.38 -15.62 5.94
C GLU A 865 -29.39 -15.56 4.77
N PHE A 866 -28.07 -15.63 5.02
CA PHE A 866 -27.07 -15.77 3.94
C PHE A 866 -27.40 -16.98 3.05
N ALA A 867 -27.61 -18.13 3.68
CA ALA A 867 -27.96 -19.36 2.98
C ALA A 867 -29.32 -19.25 2.28
N ARG A 868 -30.34 -18.67 2.94
CA ARG A 868 -31.67 -18.44 2.34
C ARG A 868 -31.60 -17.57 1.09
N LEU A 869 -30.77 -16.52 1.10
CA LEU A 869 -30.63 -15.58 -0.01
C LEU A 869 -29.90 -16.21 -1.21
N ILE A 870 -28.86 -17.03 -0.96
CA ILE A 870 -28.07 -17.61 -2.06
C ILE A 870 -28.67 -18.89 -2.64
N THR A 871 -29.45 -19.64 -1.86
CA THR A 871 -30.03 -20.93 -2.30
C THR A 871 -30.79 -20.81 -3.64
N PRO A 872 -31.71 -19.85 -3.85
CA PRO A 872 -32.44 -19.74 -5.12
C PRO A 872 -31.55 -19.52 -6.34
N LEU A 873 -30.40 -18.85 -6.17
CA LEU A 873 -29.44 -18.65 -7.27
C LEU A 873 -28.75 -19.98 -7.62
N VAL A 874 -28.28 -20.72 -6.61
CA VAL A 874 -27.70 -22.06 -6.80
C VAL A 874 -28.71 -23.01 -7.44
N GLU A 875 -29.97 -22.97 -7.02
CA GLU A 875 -31.06 -23.78 -7.59
C GLU A 875 -31.34 -23.45 -9.06
N ARG A 876 -31.34 -22.16 -9.41
CA ARG A 876 -31.47 -21.71 -10.81
C ARG A 876 -30.33 -22.24 -11.66
N ASP A 877 -29.11 -22.10 -11.18
CA ASP A 877 -27.90 -22.33 -11.98
C ASP A 877 -27.53 -23.82 -12.11
N PHE A 878 -27.89 -24.67 -11.13
CA PHE A 878 -27.46 -26.08 -11.09
C PHE A 878 -28.57 -27.12 -10.98
N TYR A 879 -29.81 -26.69 -10.67
CA TYR A 879 -30.96 -27.59 -10.48
C TYR A 879 -32.15 -27.25 -11.39
N GLY A 880 -31.97 -26.30 -12.32
CA GLY A 880 -32.98 -25.95 -13.33
C GLY A 880 -34.22 -25.26 -12.77
N LYS A 881 -34.18 -24.78 -11.52
CA LYS A 881 -35.31 -24.11 -10.88
C LYS A 881 -35.55 -22.76 -11.54
N LYS A 882 -36.72 -22.59 -12.15
CA LYS A 882 -37.11 -21.32 -12.78
C LYS A 882 -37.79 -20.42 -11.74
N SER A 883 -37.55 -19.12 -11.84
CA SER A 883 -38.26 -18.12 -11.04
C SER A 883 -39.00 -17.16 -11.96
N ALA A 884 -40.27 -16.88 -11.63
CA ALA A 884 -41.08 -15.88 -12.32
C ALA A 884 -40.75 -14.44 -11.90
N VAL A 885 -40.08 -14.28 -10.76
CA VAL A 885 -39.62 -12.99 -10.23
C VAL A 885 -38.10 -12.94 -10.16
N PRO A 886 -37.48 -11.76 -10.24
CA PRO A 886 -36.03 -11.67 -10.05
C PRO A 886 -35.60 -12.13 -8.66
N ILE A 887 -34.51 -12.88 -8.59
CA ILE A 887 -33.95 -13.46 -7.36
C ILE A 887 -32.63 -12.79 -6.93
N THR A 888 -32.26 -11.70 -7.60
CA THR A 888 -31.11 -10.85 -7.26
C THR A 888 -31.56 -9.53 -6.64
N PRO A 889 -30.73 -8.86 -5.83
CA PRO A 889 -30.91 -7.46 -5.46
C PRO A 889 -31.07 -6.54 -6.67
N PRO A 890 -31.90 -5.48 -6.60
CA PRO A 890 -31.89 -4.45 -7.64
C PRO A 890 -30.51 -3.80 -7.77
N ASN A 891 -30.03 -3.66 -9.00
CA ASN A 891 -28.77 -3.00 -9.32
C ASN A 891 -29.00 -1.80 -10.24
N LEU A 892 -28.39 -0.66 -9.91
CA LEU A 892 -28.48 0.56 -10.72
C LEU A 892 -27.69 0.38 -12.03
N ARG A 893 -28.34 0.66 -13.17
CA ARG A 893 -27.73 0.66 -14.51
C ARG A 893 -27.22 2.03 -14.91
N GLY A 894 -27.91 3.10 -14.50
CA GLY A 894 -27.50 4.47 -14.77
C GLY A 894 -28.39 5.50 -14.09
N ALA A 895 -27.90 6.73 -14.05
CA ALA A 895 -28.61 7.90 -13.53
C ALA A 895 -28.54 9.03 -14.56
N ARG A 896 -29.64 9.79 -14.71
CA ARG A 896 -29.66 10.92 -15.65
C ARG A 896 -30.62 12.01 -15.26
N TYR A 897 -30.29 13.23 -15.62
CA TYR A 897 -31.24 14.35 -15.58
C TYR A 897 -32.31 14.18 -16.68
N VAL A 898 -33.57 14.46 -16.31
CA VAL A 898 -34.69 14.64 -17.25
C VAL A 898 -35.29 16.04 -17.18
N ALA A 899 -35.05 16.74 -16.07
CA ALA A 899 -35.22 18.18 -15.90
C ALA A 899 -34.15 18.68 -14.93
N ALA A 900 -34.02 20.00 -14.76
CA ALA A 900 -33.01 20.58 -13.86
C ALA A 900 -33.20 20.17 -12.39
N ASP A 901 -34.42 19.78 -12.00
CA ASP A 901 -34.80 19.32 -10.67
C ASP A 901 -35.31 17.87 -10.65
N GLU A 902 -35.05 17.08 -11.69
CA GLU A 902 -35.49 15.68 -11.78
C GLU A 902 -34.40 14.75 -12.31
N VAL A 903 -34.11 13.70 -11.54
CA VAL A 903 -33.14 12.66 -11.90
C VAL A 903 -33.85 11.31 -11.97
N VAL A 904 -33.69 10.61 -13.10
CA VAL A 904 -34.17 9.23 -13.28
C VAL A 904 -33.04 8.26 -12.99
N LEU A 905 -33.32 7.31 -12.10
CA LEU A 905 -32.49 6.16 -11.80
C LEU A 905 -33.07 4.92 -12.49
N GLU A 906 -32.30 4.31 -13.39
CA GLU A 906 -32.70 3.11 -14.11
C GLU A 906 -32.08 1.87 -13.46
N PHE A 907 -32.92 0.97 -12.95
CA PHE A 907 -32.50 -0.29 -12.35
C PHE A 907 -32.67 -1.44 -13.34
N ASP A 908 -32.03 -2.57 -13.07
CA ASP A 908 -32.22 -3.80 -13.85
C ASP A 908 -33.56 -4.50 -13.60
N GLN A 909 -34.29 -4.07 -12.59
CA GLN A 909 -35.58 -4.61 -12.19
C GLN A 909 -36.40 -3.58 -11.39
N PRO A 910 -37.71 -3.80 -11.21
CA PRO A 910 -38.56 -2.90 -10.42
C PRO A 910 -38.11 -2.75 -8.96
N VAL A 911 -38.15 -1.51 -8.47
CA VAL A 911 -37.90 -1.12 -7.07
C VAL A 911 -39.19 -0.61 -6.42
N ARG A 912 -39.19 -0.44 -5.10
CA ARG A 912 -40.29 0.14 -4.33
C ARG A 912 -39.82 1.43 -3.67
N TRP A 913 -40.58 2.50 -3.87
CA TRP A 913 -40.32 3.78 -3.21
C TRP A 913 -41.08 3.89 -1.89
N ASP A 914 -40.40 4.45 -0.89
CA ASP A 914 -40.95 4.88 0.39
C ASP A 914 -40.44 6.31 0.63
N ALA A 915 -41.32 7.21 1.06
CA ALA A 915 -40.97 8.61 1.28
C ALA A 915 -39.84 8.80 2.31
N ALA A 916 -39.67 7.85 3.25
CA ALA A 916 -38.59 7.86 4.22
C ALA A 916 -37.20 7.67 3.57
N LEU A 917 -37.11 7.22 2.31
CA LEU A 917 -35.85 7.01 1.59
C LEU A 917 -35.25 8.30 1.03
N ALA A 918 -35.98 9.42 0.99
CA ALA A 918 -35.49 10.67 0.42
C ALA A 918 -34.15 11.13 1.03
N GLY A 919 -33.97 10.94 2.35
CA GLY A 919 -32.73 11.28 3.06
C GLY A 919 -31.56 10.31 2.86
N GLU A 920 -31.78 9.18 2.18
CA GLU A 920 -30.76 8.15 1.93
C GLU A 920 -30.00 8.38 0.61
N PHE A 921 -30.38 9.38 -0.18
CA PHE A 921 -29.68 9.79 -1.40
C PHE A 921 -28.90 11.09 -1.17
N THR A 922 -27.67 11.14 -1.69
CA THR A 922 -26.85 12.37 -1.69
C THR A 922 -26.44 12.76 -3.11
N MET A 923 -26.33 14.06 -3.33
CA MET A 923 -25.96 14.68 -4.61
C MET A 923 -24.61 15.37 -4.42
N ASP A 924 -23.54 14.90 -5.09
CA ASP A 924 -22.15 15.33 -4.83
C ASP A 924 -21.77 15.34 -3.32
N GLY A 925 -22.29 14.36 -2.57
CA GLY A 925 -22.05 14.22 -1.12
C GLY A 925 -23.00 15.03 -0.23
N GLU A 926 -23.84 15.91 -0.79
CA GLU A 926 -24.79 16.71 -0.02
C GLU A 926 -26.11 15.96 0.26
N LYS A 927 -26.51 15.90 1.54
CA LYS A 927 -27.78 15.31 1.99
C LYS A 927 -28.97 16.27 1.79
N GLY A 928 -30.19 15.71 1.81
CA GLY A 928 -31.43 16.49 1.84
C GLY A 928 -31.79 17.16 0.51
N LYS A 929 -31.19 16.72 -0.60
CA LYS A 929 -31.43 17.28 -1.94
C LYS A 929 -32.58 16.62 -2.67
N VAL A 930 -32.99 15.43 -2.24
CA VAL A 930 -34.14 14.70 -2.80
C VAL A 930 -35.37 15.01 -1.96
N ALA A 931 -36.44 15.48 -2.59
CA ALA A 931 -37.71 15.82 -1.94
C ALA A 931 -38.70 14.66 -1.98
N SER A 932 -38.80 13.97 -3.12
CA SER A 932 -39.72 12.82 -3.28
C SER A 932 -39.24 11.90 -4.40
N GLY A 933 -39.92 10.77 -4.56
CA GLY A 933 -39.63 9.79 -5.60
C GLY A 933 -40.91 9.14 -6.13
N ALA A 934 -40.88 8.72 -7.39
CA ALA A 934 -41.95 7.99 -8.05
C ALA A 934 -41.36 6.83 -8.86
N VAL A 935 -42.02 5.68 -8.82
CA VAL A 935 -41.56 4.48 -9.54
C VAL A 935 -42.51 4.17 -10.69
N ALA A 936 -41.95 3.94 -11.86
CA ALA A 936 -42.62 3.36 -13.02
C ALA A 936 -41.78 2.23 -13.59
N GLY A 937 -42.22 0.98 -13.41
CA GLY A 937 -41.44 -0.20 -13.82
C GLY A 937 -40.11 -0.27 -13.06
N ASN A 938 -39.00 -0.28 -13.80
CA ASN A 938 -37.63 -0.30 -13.29
C ASN A 938 -37.01 1.10 -13.14
N ARG A 939 -37.80 2.17 -13.32
CA ARG A 939 -37.33 3.56 -13.22
C ARG A 939 -37.83 4.20 -11.93
N LEU A 940 -36.90 4.75 -11.15
CA LEU A 940 -37.17 5.60 -10.00
C LEU A 940 -36.83 7.04 -10.37
N THR A 941 -37.85 7.89 -10.53
CA THR A 941 -37.69 9.32 -10.75
C THR A 941 -37.62 10.01 -9.40
N LEU A 942 -36.51 10.67 -9.11
CA LEU A 942 -36.31 11.49 -7.92
C LEU A 942 -36.61 12.95 -8.25
N LYS A 943 -37.54 13.56 -7.49
CA LYS A 943 -37.75 15.01 -7.51
C LYS A 943 -36.79 15.66 -6.53
N LEU A 944 -36.00 16.61 -7.00
CA LEU A 944 -35.06 17.36 -6.18
C LEU A 944 -35.78 18.52 -5.47
N ALA A 945 -35.26 18.92 -4.31
CA ALA A 945 -35.80 20.04 -3.53
C ALA A 945 -35.62 21.40 -4.25
N SER A 946 -34.64 21.49 -5.14
CA SER A 946 -34.38 22.62 -6.02
C SER A 946 -33.58 22.16 -7.25
N PRO A 947 -33.51 22.95 -8.33
CA PRO A 947 -32.62 22.66 -9.46
C PRO A 947 -31.18 22.40 -9.02
N SER A 948 -30.49 21.46 -9.67
CA SER A 948 -29.16 21.00 -9.30
C SER A 948 -28.24 20.84 -10.50
N GLN A 949 -26.95 21.05 -10.29
CA GLN A 949 -25.87 20.78 -11.25
C GLN A 949 -24.92 19.69 -10.73
N ALA A 950 -25.40 18.89 -9.78
CA ALA A 950 -24.62 17.84 -9.18
C ALA A 950 -24.21 16.81 -10.24
N ARG A 951 -22.96 16.34 -10.17
CA ARG A 951 -22.39 15.42 -11.16
C ARG A 951 -22.57 13.97 -10.78
N HIS A 952 -22.75 13.69 -9.49
CA HIS A 952 -22.85 12.33 -8.97
C HIS A 952 -24.00 12.16 -7.98
N ILE A 953 -24.51 10.94 -7.94
CA ILE A 953 -25.48 10.49 -6.94
C ILE A 953 -24.93 9.30 -6.15
N THR A 954 -25.20 9.28 -4.85
CA THR A 954 -24.90 8.15 -3.95
C THR A 954 -26.18 7.71 -3.25
N TYR A 955 -26.39 6.39 -3.14
CA TYR A 955 -27.43 5.79 -2.32
C TYR A 955 -26.80 5.08 -1.13
N LEU A 956 -27.23 5.51 0.06
CA LEU A 956 -26.90 4.93 1.36
C LEU A 956 -25.42 5.11 1.74
N ASP A 957 -25.13 6.32 2.22
CA ASP A 957 -23.86 6.70 2.84
C ASP A 957 -23.69 6.06 4.22
N SER A 958 -22.56 5.37 4.42
CA SER A 958 -22.23 4.68 5.66
C SER A 958 -22.12 5.58 6.89
N LYS A 959 -21.96 6.90 6.72
CA LYS A 959 -21.92 7.85 7.84
C LYS A 959 -23.22 7.86 8.65
N ALA A 960 -24.37 7.68 8.00
CA ALA A 960 -25.66 7.64 8.67
C ALA A 960 -26.68 6.93 7.77
N TRP A 961 -26.97 5.67 8.11
CA TRP A 961 -27.91 4.78 7.44
C TRP A 961 -28.74 3.99 8.47
N SER A 962 -29.81 3.32 8.01
CA SER A 962 -30.63 2.45 8.86
C SER A 962 -31.17 1.26 8.07
N GLN A 963 -31.16 0.06 8.66
CA GLN A 963 -31.80 -1.12 8.07
C GLN A 963 -33.32 -0.99 7.90
N ALA A 964 -33.97 -0.09 8.64
CA ALA A 964 -35.39 0.20 8.47
C ALA A 964 -35.68 1.02 7.19
N ARG A 965 -34.67 1.71 6.63
CA ARG A 965 -34.79 2.59 5.47
C ARG A 965 -33.92 2.09 4.33
N LEU A 966 -34.36 1.00 3.72
CA LEU A 966 -33.68 0.38 2.58
C LEU A 966 -34.57 0.44 1.34
N LEU A 967 -34.01 0.87 0.22
CA LEU A 967 -34.58 0.70 -1.10
C LEU A 967 -34.66 -0.81 -1.36
N ARG A 968 -35.85 -1.30 -1.68
CA ARG A 968 -36.09 -2.72 -1.94
C ARG A 968 -36.61 -2.93 -3.34
N GLY A 969 -36.29 -4.08 -3.91
CA GLY A 969 -36.91 -4.54 -5.13
C GLY A 969 -38.38 -4.88 -4.92
N ALA A 970 -39.14 -5.00 -6.01
CA ALA A 970 -40.47 -5.60 -5.96
C ALA A 970 -40.43 -7.04 -5.39
N ASN A 971 -39.29 -7.71 -5.49
CA ASN A 971 -38.98 -9.02 -4.90
C ASN A 971 -38.64 -8.99 -3.39
N GLY A 972 -38.65 -7.83 -2.74
CA GLY A 972 -38.37 -7.67 -1.31
C GLY A 972 -36.89 -7.65 -0.93
N LEU A 973 -35.97 -7.95 -1.85
CA LEU A 973 -34.54 -7.90 -1.60
C LEU A 973 -34.06 -6.44 -1.53
N ALA A 974 -33.16 -6.15 -0.58
CA ALA A 974 -32.54 -4.84 -0.49
C ALA A 974 -31.67 -4.57 -1.73
N ALA A 975 -31.78 -3.39 -2.32
CA ALA A 975 -30.97 -2.97 -3.46
C ALA A 975 -29.48 -2.94 -3.10
N LEU A 976 -28.62 -3.12 -4.10
CA LEU A 976 -27.19 -2.86 -3.93
C LEU A 976 -26.97 -1.36 -3.76
N THR A 977 -26.07 -1.00 -2.86
CA THR A 977 -25.70 0.42 -2.66
C THR A 977 -24.75 0.88 -3.75
N PHE A 978 -24.85 2.15 -4.12
CA PHE A 978 -24.00 2.75 -5.13
C PHE A 978 -23.42 4.09 -4.64
N CYS A 979 -22.20 4.41 -5.07
CA CYS A 979 -21.47 5.58 -4.60
C CYS A 979 -20.87 6.34 -5.78
N GLU A 980 -20.99 7.66 -5.75
CA GLU A 980 -20.40 8.58 -6.74
C GLU A 980 -20.75 8.19 -8.20
N VAL A 981 -21.96 7.68 -8.44
CA VAL A 981 -22.41 7.30 -9.78
C VAL A 981 -22.65 8.55 -10.61
N PRO A 982 -22.05 8.68 -11.80
CA PRO A 982 -22.27 9.84 -12.68
C PRO A 982 -23.74 10.02 -13.06
N ILE A 983 -24.19 11.27 -13.07
CA ILE A 983 -25.51 11.66 -13.57
C ILE A 983 -25.33 12.20 -14.99
N GLU A 984 -25.85 11.47 -15.97
CA GLU A 984 -25.79 11.87 -17.37
C GLU A 984 -26.69 13.09 -17.64
N ALA A 985 -26.26 13.92 -18.61
CA ALA A 985 -27.08 15.02 -19.12
C ALA A 985 -28.38 14.51 -19.78
N PRO A 986 -29.41 15.36 -19.90
CA PRO A 986 -30.64 15.02 -20.63
C PRO A 986 -30.31 14.54 -22.04
N ARG A 987 -30.99 13.49 -22.52
CA ARG A 987 -30.91 13.14 -23.95
C ARG A 987 -31.63 14.25 -24.72
N PRO A 988 -31.04 14.74 -25.83
CA PRO A 988 -31.68 15.74 -26.68
C PRO A 988 -33.00 15.25 -27.26
#